data_AF-A0AA40A682-F1
#
_entry.id   AF-A0AA40A682-F1
#
_cell.length_a   1.000
_cell.length_b   1.000
_cell.length_c   1.000
_cell.angle_alpha   90.00
_cell.angle_beta   90.00
_cell.angle_gamma   90.00
#
_symmetry.space_group_name_H-M   'P 1'
#
loop_
_entity.id
_entity.type
_entity.pdbx_description
1 polymer ?
#
loop_
_entity_poly.entity_id
_entity_poly.type
_entity_poly.pdbx_seq_one_letter_code
_entity_poly.pdbx_strand_id
1 'polypeptide(L)'
;MAPIVVHNSLKPGAPVPFVPKDEGKVSWYACGPTTYDLSHLGHARNYVSTDIIRRVLMHHFGFKVNFVMNYTDIDDKIIIKARRNRLLELEKDKPYSPEQIRGLVFKTFVAYADSNLPLLLSAGDAAGLDENNYQERKETAYGHVLAGGTLSGEGKPSDPEAKVKMHLNNMDSAAQSLKAGSSFEGAEEILLPYLDSLYKETLDTSDQTIFTNLTQAMERAFRDDMEALNVLPPDAVTRVTEYVPRIVTFVEQVIKKGFAYEASGSVYFDIAAFEKAGNTYARLRPESKNDKSLQEEGEGSLSKTLEGKKRSGDFALWKRSKPGEPCWPSPWGAGRPGWHIECSVMASDKLGDQMDIHSGGIDLAFPHHDNELAQSEAYFHECDKGEHTWVKYFLHMGHLSILGSKMSKSLKNFQTIQDALATTYTSRNMRIVFLMGRWNDGVEISPDMRKQADNWETTLDNFFTNIKAKLSEAAGMLTDGVKDLSLAATKGGLFEELKQAKTDVDAALRNSFDTFTAMQIILRLVRDANIHMNDRAAEPNLQAVEAVARWVTKIVGVFGLDAGAAPPYEGLGWTSASSAAAANVDPQTAVKPYATVFSKVKGEVEAFGLSDTSVQTLLEQQAPESEFTELEKAGERDTERLALPFIRATSRLRDELRAIVSSATPLEPKTKQAVLALSDRIRDYDLTDLGVQLDDQTDKPSLVKFVPAAKLIAAREEKAALLAEKARQKEEARKAREKADEEKWAKAKVTAQDLFRSDAKYQEWDTQGLPTKLADGNAVPKSQLKKLTKEWEKQKKLHEEYLTKFGPGA
;
A
#
# COMPACT_ATOMS: atom_id res chain seq x y z
N MET A 1 17.22 15.68 29.64
CA MET A 1 16.55 15.45 28.33
C MET A 1 15.14 16.00 28.43
N ALA A 2 14.58 16.52 27.33
CA ALA A 2 13.18 16.95 27.31
C ALA A 2 12.25 15.76 27.58
N PRO A 3 11.13 15.93 28.31
CA PRO A 3 10.17 14.85 28.52
C PRO A 3 9.53 14.42 27.19
N ILE A 4 9.08 13.16 27.11
CA ILE A 4 8.24 12.72 25.98
C ILE A 4 6.84 13.31 26.20
N VAL A 5 6.25 13.85 25.14
CA VAL A 5 4.85 14.28 25.13
C VAL A 5 4.09 13.48 24.07
N VAL A 6 2.82 13.18 24.31
CA VAL A 6 1.99 12.38 23.40
C VAL A 6 0.62 13.01 23.24
N HIS A 7 0.08 12.96 22.02
CA HIS A 7 -1.34 13.23 21.83
C HIS A 7 -2.16 12.18 22.59
N ASN A 8 -3.15 12.63 23.37
CA ASN A 8 -4.00 11.77 24.18
C ASN A 8 -5.45 12.12 23.93
N SER A 9 -6.24 11.18 23.42
CA SER A 9 -7.66 11.45 23.12
C SER A 9 -8.51 11.78 24.35
N LEU A 10 -8.06 11.45 25.57
CA LEU A 10 -8.71 11.91 26.81
C LEU A 10 -8.50 13.41 27.09
N LYS A 11 -7.48 14.01 26.47
CA LYS A 11 -7.09 15.42 26.63
C LYS A 11 -6.85 16.02 25.25
N PRO A 12 -7.93 16.27 24.46
CA PRO A 12 -7.79 16.77 23.10
C PRO A 12 -7.05 18.10 23.08
N GLY A 13 -6.22 18.31 22.05
CA GLY A 13 -5.41 19.51 21.89
C GLY A 13 -3.91 19.21 21.84
N ALA A 14 -3.12 20.04 22.54
CA ALA A 14 -1.66 19.91 22.54
C ALA A 14 -1.21 18.59 23.22
N PRO A 15 -0.12 17.96 22.75
CA PRO A 15 0.45 16.78 23.39
C PRO A 15 0.72 16.98 24.89
N VAL A 16 0.45 15.94 25.68
CA VAL A 16 0.61 15.94 27.14
C VAL A 16 1.83 15.13 27.56
N PRO A 17 2.48 15.42 28.71
CA PRO A 17 3.61 14.61 29.20
C PRO A 17 3.27 13.12 29.32
N PHE A 18 4.12 12.28 28.73
CA PHE A 18 4.06 10.83 28.85
C PHE A 18 4.87 10.36 30.05
N VAL A 19 4.18 9.82 31.05
CA VAL A 19 4.76 9.29 32.28
C VAL A 19 4.15 7.91 32.48
N PRO A 20 4.91 6.81 32.30
CA PRO A 20 4.39 5.46 32.54
C PRO A 20 4.04 5.27 34.03
N LYS A 21 3.18 4.30 34.33
CA LYS A 21 2.82 3.85 35.67
C LYS A 21 4.05 3.29 36.39
N ASP A 22 4.84 2.48 35.69
CA ASP A 22 6.09 1.91 36.18
C ASP A 22 7.29 2.48 35.39
N GLU A 23 8.33 2.94 36.08
CA GLU A 23 9.51 3.50 35.43
C GLU A 23 10.16 2.51 34.44
N GLY A 24 10.38 2.95 33.21
CA GLY A 24 11.01 2.16 32.15
C GLY A 24 10.15 1.04 31.56
N LYS A 25 8.88 0.88 31.97
CA LYS A 25 7.94 -0.11 31.43
C LYS A 25 6.71 0.58 30.88
N VAL A 26 6.06 -0.06 29.90
CA VAL A 26 4.81 0.44 29.31
C VAL A 26 3.84 -0.73 29.14
N SER A 27 2.69 -0.68 29.81
CA SER A 27 1.58 -1.61 29.56
C SER A 27 0.68 -1.06 28.45
N TRP A 28 0.48 -1.84 27.38
CA TRP A 28 -0.25 -1.39 26.20
C TRP A 28 -1.26 -2.44 25.73
N TYR A 29 -2.54 -2.09 25.71
CA TYR A 29 -3.58 -2.89 25.05
C TYR A 29 -4.05 -2.23 23.73
N ALA A 30 -4.07 -2.98 22.63
CA ALA A 30 -4.61 -2.53 21.35
C ALA A 30 -5.84 -3.36 20.96
N CYS A 31 -6.93 -2.69 20.57
CA CYS A 31 -8.08 -3.37 19.98
C CYS A 31 -7.68 -4.02 18.65
N GLY A 32 -7.85 -5.33 18.56
CA GLY A 32 -7.57 -6.09 17.35
C GLY A 32 -8.78 -6.23 16.43
N PRO A 33 -8.68 -7.05 15.38
CA PRO A 33 -9.70 -7.11 14.34
C PRO A 33 -10.88 -8.00 14.74
N THR A 34 -12.05 -7.69 14.18
CA THR A 34 -13.16 -8.65 14.07
C THR A 34 -12.83 -9.67 12.98
N THR A 35 -12.63 -10.93 13.34
CA THR A 35 -12.11 -11.99 12.45
C THR A 35 -13.22 -12.61 11.59
N TYR A 36 -13.88 -11.79 10.77
CA TYR A 36 -14.93 -12.25 9.84
C TYR A 36 -14.52 -12.14 8.37
N ASP A 37 -13.50 -11.35 8.04
CA ASP A 37 -13.07 -11.11 6.66
C ASP A 37 -11.63 -10.63 6.58
N LEU A 38 -11.05 -10.73 5.38
CA LEU A 38 -9.68 -10.30 5.09
C LEU A 38 -9.41 -8.84 5.50
N SER A 39 -8.14 -8.55 5.80
CA SER A 39 -7.72 -7.22 6.18
C SER A 39 -7.60 -6.30 4.97
N HIS A 40 -7.85 -5.00 5.18
CA HIS A 40 -7.72 -3.97 4.16
C HIS A 40 -6.73 -2.89 4.58
N LEU A 41 -6.42 -1.98 3.67
CA LEU A 41 -5.48 -0.88 3.90
C LEU A 41 -5.79 -0.01 5.13
N GLY A 42 -7.07 0.17 5.50
CA GLY A 42 -7.42 0.81 6.78
C GLY A 42 -6.87 0.09 8.02
N HIS A 43 -6.87 -1.25 8.04
CA HIS A 43 -6.22 -2.03 9.09
C HIS A 43 -4.69 -1.86 9.02
N ALA A 44 -4.11 -1.90 7.81
CA ALA A 44 -2.68 -1.65 7.64
C ALA A 44 -2.28 -0.30 8.26
N ARG A 45 -3.03 0.77 7.99
CA ARG A 45 -2.79 2.09 8.61
C ARG A 45 -2.77 2.03 10.13
N ASN A 46 -3.76 1.38 10.74
CA ASN A 46 -3.86 1.25 12.20
C ASN A 46 -2.67 0.47 12.79
N TYR A 47 -2.47 -0.77 12.33
CA TYR A 47 -1.51 -1.69 12.96
C TYR A 47 -0.06 -1.36 12.62
N VAL A 48 0.23 -0.85 11.42
CA VAL A 48 1.59 -0.41 11.06
C VAL A 48 1.96 0.86 11.83
N SER A 49 1.05 1.82 11.99
CA SER A 49 1.34 3.02 12.80
C SER A 49 1.53 2.67 14.28
N THR A 50 0.73 1.73 14.80
CA THR A 50 0.89 1.16 16.15
C THR A 50 2.28 0.54 16.31
N ASP A 51 2.71 -0.29 15.35
CA ASP A 51 4.01 -0.95 15.35
C ASP A 51 5.17 0.06 15.31
N ILE A 52 5.08 1.09 14.47
CA ILE A 52 6.10 2.15 14.40
C ILE A 52 6.26 2.84 15.76
N ILE A 53 5.15 3.21 16.41
CA ILE A 53 5.19 3.83 17.74
C ILE A 53 5.78 2.85 18.78
N ARG A 54 5.36 1.58 18.76
CA ARG A 54 5.89 0.53 19.63
C ARG A 54 7.41 0.39 19.47
N ARG A 55 7.91 0.31 18.24
CA ARG A 55 9.36 0.23 17.95
C ARG A 55 10.11 1.48 18.38
N VAL A 56 9.54 2.69 18.22
CA VAL A 56 10.14 3.93 18.72
C VAL A 56 10.26 3.91 20.26
N LEU A 57 9.20 3.50 20.96
CA LEU A 57 9.25 3.33 22.42
C LEU A 57 10.32 2.33 22.85
N MET A 58 10.40 1.18 22.18
CA MET A 58 11.33 0.10 22.53
C MET A 58 12.78 0.40 22.17
N HIS A 59 13.06 0.86 20.95
CA HIS A 59 14.40 0.85 20.38
C HIS A 59 15.04 2.25 20.30
N HIS A 60 14.25 3.32 20.34
CA HIS A 60 14.77 4.68 20.47
C HIS A 60 14.74 5.17 21.92
N PHE A 61 13.63 4.97 22.64
CA PHE A 61 13.50 5.39 24.03
C PHE A 61 13.86 4.32 25.08
N GLY A 62 14.00 3.06 24.70
CA GLY A 62 14.46 1.98 25.58
C GLY A 62 13.42 1.45 26.57
N PHE A 63 12.12 1.70 26.34
CA PHE A 63 11.06 1.15 27.18
C PHE A 63 10.89 -0.35 27.01
N LYS A 64 10.58 -1.04 28.10
CA LYS A 64 10.07 -2.43 28.08
C LYS A 64 8.56 -2.39 27.89
N VAL A 65 8.12 -2.55 26.65
CA VAL A 65 6.69 -2.57 26.30
C VAL A 65 6.13 -3.98 26.48
N ASN A 66 5.00 -4.09 27.20
CA ASN A 66 4.16 -5.29 27.23
C ASN A 66 2.90 -5.00 26.39
N PHE A 67 2.87 -5.50 25.17
CA PHE A 67 1.84 -5.23 24.17
C PHE A 67 0.86 -6.39 24.04
N VAL A 68 -0.41 -6.13 24.36
CA VAL A 68 -1.50 -7.10 24.33
C VAL A 68 -2.50 -6.70 23.25
N MET A 69 -3.02 -7.67 22.49
CA MET A 69 -4.04 -7.43 21.47
C MET A 69 -5.07 -8.54 21.50
N ASN A 70 -6.35 -8.21 21.35
CA ASN A 70 -7.40 -9.24 21.23
C ASN A 70 -7.66 -9.64 19.77
N TYR A 71 -8.38 -10.75 19.61
CA TYR A 71 -9.20 -11.02 18.43
C TYR A 71 -10.66 -11.05 18.86
N THR A 72 -11.49 -10.27 18.17
CA THR A 72 -12.94 -10.37 18.34
C THR A 72 -13.44 -11.53 17.48
N ASP A 73 -13.63 -12.68 18.11
CA ASP A 73 -14.11 -13.93 17.52
C ASP A 73 -15.59 -14.24 17.87
N ILE A 74 -16.28 -13.29 18.50
CA ILE A 74 -17.73 -13.27 18.68
C ILE A 74 -18.22 -11.89 18.22
N ASP A 75 -18.98 -11.83 17.12
CA ASP A 75 -19.59 -10.59 16.65
C ASP A 75 -20.77 -10.90 15.71
N ASP A 76 -21.72 -9.98 15.61
CA ASP A 76 -22.87 -10.12 14.70
C ASP A 76 -22.43 -10.38 13.25
N LYS A 77 -21.34 -9.75 12.77
CA LYS A 77 -20.82 -9.97 11.41
C LYS A 77 -20.27 -11.39 11.22
N ILE A 78 -19.62 -11.94 12.25
CA ILE A 78 -19.12 -13.33 12.24
C ILE A 78 -20.31 -14.28 12.21
N ILE A 79 -21.29 -14.07 13.08
CA ILE A 79 -22.48 -14.90 13.20
C ILE A 79 -23.22 -14.96 11.86
N ILE A 80 -23.49 -13.80 11.27
CA ILE A 80 -24.20 -13.69 9.99
C ILE A 80 -23.41 -14.38 8.87
N LYS A 81 -22.10 -14.12 8.75
CA LYS A 81 -21.30 -14.68 7.65
C LYS A 81 -21.14 -16.20 7.76
N ALA A 82 -20.79 -16.70 8.94
CA ALA A 82 -20.64 -18.12 9.21
C ALA A 82 -21.95 -18.88 8.97
N ARG A 83 -23.06 -18.37 9.53
CA ARG A 83 -24.39 -18.97 9.36
C ARG A 83 -24.83 -19.01 7.90
N ARG A 84 -24.66 -17.90 7.18
CA ARG A 84 -24.99 -17.80 5.75
C ARG A 84 -24.19 -18.79 4.91
N ASN A 85 -22.88 -18.86 5.12
CA ASN A 85 -22.02 -19.78 4.41
C ASN A 85 -22.43 -21.24 4.68
N ARG A 86 -22.71 -21.57 5.95
CA ARG A 86 -23.17 -22.91 6.31
C ARG A 86 -24.51 -23.27 5.66
N LEU A 87 -25.46 -22.33 5.63
CA LEU A 87 -26.75 -22.55 4.95
C LEU A 87 -26.56 -22.76 3.45
N LEU A 88 -25.67 -22.01 2.82
CA LEU A 88 -25.37 -22.17 1.39
C LEU A 88 -24.70 -23.52 1.10
N GLU A 89 -23.76 -23.98 1.94
CA GLU A 89 -23.15 -25.31 1.82
C GLU A 89 -24.22 -26.41 1.89
N LEU A 90 -25.08 -26.36 2.92
CA LEU A 90 -26.18 -27.31 3.09
C LEU A 90 -27.18 -27.27 1.94
N GLU A 91 -27.41 -26.09 1.34
CA GLU A 91 -28.27 -25.93 0.18
C GLU A 91 -27.63 -26.55 -1.07
N LYS A 92 -26.32 -26.36 -1.27
CA LYS A 92 -25.55 -26.92 -2.40
C LYS A 92 -25.47 -28.46 -2.34
N ASP A 93 -25.50 -29.06 -1.14
CA ASP A 93 -25.48 -30.51 -0.95
C ASP A 93 -26.82 -31.22 -1.27
N LYS A 94 -27.91 -30.45 -1.48
CA LYS A 94 -29.20 -31.03 -1.84
C LYS A 94 -29.20 -31.53 -3.29
N PRO A 95 -29.89 -32.64 -3.59
CA PRO A 95 -29.92 -33.23 -4.93
C PRO A 95 -30.89 -32.46 -5.85
N TYR A 96 -30.52 -31.25 -6.25
CA TYR A 96 -31.33 -30.43 -7.16
C TYR A 96 -31.15 -30.82 -8.63
N SER A 97 -32.24 -30.77 -9.40
CA SER A 97 -32.16 -30.69 -10.87
C SER A 97 -31.78 -29.27 -11.32
N PRO A 98 -31.22 -29.09 -12.53
CA PRO A 98 -30.90 -27.77 -13.07
C PRO A 98 -32.10 -26.80 -13.04
N GLU A 99 -33.30 -27.29 -13.31
CA GLU A 99 -34.54 -26.50 -13.27
C GLU A 99 -34.88 -26.04 -11.85
N GLN A 100 -34.61 -26.87 -10.85
CA GLN A 100 -34.81 -26.52 -9.44
C GLN A 100 -33.80 -25.46 -8.99
N ILE A 101 -32.53 -25.59 -9.39
CA ILE A 101 -31.49 -24.58 -9.12
C ILE A 101 -31.91 -23.25 -9.76
N ARG A 102 -32.28 -23.27 -11.05
CA ARG A 102 -32.79 -22.09 -11.74
C ARG A 102 -33.97 -21.46 -11.01
N GLY A 103 -34.95 -22.25 -10.59
CA GLY A 103 -36.12 -21.77 -9.86
C GLY A 103 -35.75 -21.08 -8.54
N LEU A 104 -34.81 -21.67 -7.79
CA LEU A 104 -34.32 -21.09 -6.53
C LEU A 104 -33.55 -19.79 -6.77
N VAL A 105 -32.62 -19.76 -7.73
CA VAL A 105 -31.86 -18.55 -8.07
C VAL A 105 -32.78 -17.44 -8.56
N PHE A 106 -33.76 -17.75 -9.41
CA PHE A 106 -34.73 -16.77 -9.89
C PHE A 106 -35.58 -16.19 -8.76
N LYS A 107 -36.10 -17.04 -7.88
CA LYS A 107 -36.87 -16.59 -6.70
C LYS A 107 -36.03 -15.68 -5.79
N THR A 108 -34.77 -16.05 -5.60
CA THR A 108 -33.78 -15.27 -4.83
C THR A 108 -33.50 -13.93 -5.48
N PHE A 109 -33.33 -13.90 -6.80
CA PHE A 109 -33.05 -12.71 -7.59
C PHE A 109 -34.13 -11.64 -7.41
N VAL A 110 -35.40 -12.04 -7.51
CA VAL A 110 -36.54 -11.14 -7.29
C VAL A 110 -36.62 -10.67 -5.84
N ALA A 111 -36.49 -11.58 -4.86
CA ALA A 111 -36.54 -11.22 -3.43
C ALA A 111 -35.41 -10.27 -3.01
N TYR A 112 -34.21 -10.47 -3.57
CA TYR A 112 -33.06 -9.62 -3.31
C TYR A 112 -33.24 -8.22 -3.90
N ALA A 113 -33.80 -8.12 -5.10
CA ALA A 113 -34.14 -6.84 -5.74
C ALA A 113 -35.15 -6.06 -4.90
N ASP A 114 -36.19 -6.70 -4.39
CA ASP A 114 -37.21 -6.07 -3.54
C ASP A 114 -36.60 -5.48 -2.26
N SER A 115 -35.74 -6.25 -1.62
CA SER A 115 -35.14 -5.86 -0.33
C SER A 115 -34.07 -4.77 -0.45
N ASN A 116 -33.29 -4.76 -1.53
CA ASN A 116 -32.07 -3.93 -1.62
C ASN A 116 -32.10 -2.90 -2.76
N LEU A 117 -32.92 -3.11 -3.80
CA LEU A 117 -32.97 -2.30 -5.01
C LEU A 117 -34.44 -2.06 -5.44
N PRO A 118 -35.32 -1.55 -4.56
CA PRO A 118 -36.77 -1.51 -4.81
C PRO A 118 -37.17 -0.71 -6.05
N LEU A 119 -36.34 0.24 -6.52
CA LEU A 119 -36.62 0.98 -7.77
C LEU A 119 -36.61 0.10 -9.03
N LEU A 120 -36.05 -1.12 -8.98
CA LEU A 120 -36.18 -2.09 -10.08
C LEU A 120 -37.61 -2.61 -10.24
N LEU A 121 -38.42 -2.52 -9.18
CA LEU A 121 -39.78 -3.05 -9.10
C LEU A 121 -40.85 -1.94 -9.19
N SER A 122 -40.49 -0.66 -9.03
CA SER A 122 -41.43 0.47 -9.00
C SER A 122 -42.01 0.88 -10.36
N ALA A 123 -41.59 0.26 -11.46
CA ALA A 123 -42.09 0.53 -12.83
C ALA A 123 -43.47 -0.11 -13.13
N GLY A 124 -44.35 -0.22 -12.12
CA GLY A 124 -45.74 -0.65 -12.29
C GLY A 124 -45.99 -2.16 -12.46
N ASP A 125 -44.96 -3.01 -12.43
CA ASP A 125 -45.13 -4.46 -12.54
C ASP A 125 -44.03 -5.21 -11.77
N ALA A 126 -44.29 -5.48 -10.47
CA ALA A 126 -43.43 -6.31 -9.64
C ALA A 126 -43.40 -7.78 -10.12
N ALA A 127 -44.34 -8.20 -10.98
CA ALA A 127 -44.44 -9.57 -11.48
C ALA A 127 -43.52 -9.86 -12.69
N GLY A 128 -42.82 -8.85 -13.22
CA GLY A 128 -42.11 -8.96 -14.49
C GLY A 128 -40.57 -8.93 -14.43
N LEU A 129 -39.93 -8.73 -13.27
CA LEU A 129 -38.45 -8.66 -13.24
C LEU A 129 -37.83 -10.04 -13.55
N ASP A 130 -37.00 -10.09 -14.60
CA ASP A 130 -36.26 -11.29 -14.98
C ASP A 130 -34.85 -10.95 -15.49
N GLU A 131 -34.05 -11.96 -15.79
CA GLU A 131 -32.69 -11.79 -16.27
C GLU A 131 -32.61 -11.06 -17.64
N ASN A 132 -33.69 -11.09 -18.43
CA ASN A 132 -33.74 -10.54 -19.78
C ASN A 132 -34.01 -9.03 -19.77
N ASN A 133 -34.89 -8.56 -18.89
CA ASN A 133 -35.21 -7.13 -18.77
C ASN A 133 -34.44 -6.40 -17.66
N TYR A 134 -33.70 -7.12 -16.82
CA TYR A 134 -32.95 -6.53 -15.71
C TYR A 134 -31.99 -5.42 -16.14
N GLN A 135 -31.25 -5.59 -17.24
CA GLN A 135 -30.27 -4.57 -17.67
C GLN A 135 -30.93 -3.24 -18.06
N GLU A 136 -32.05 -3.29 -18.76
CA GLU A 136 -32.82 -2.09 -19.13
C GLU A 136 -33.41 -1.40 -17.88
N ARG A 137 -33.96 -2.20 -16.96
CA ARG A 137 -34.51 -1.69 -15.69
C ARG A 137 -33.43 -1.08 -14.79
N LYS A 138 -32.25 -1.70 -14.73
CA LYS A 138 -31.07 -1.19 -14.01
C LYS A 138 -30.65 0.18 -14.54
N GLU A 139 -30.54 0.33 -15.85
CA GLU A 139 -30.14 1.60 -16.46
C GLU A 139 -31.20 2.68 -16.22
N THR A 140 -32.49 2.33 -16.34
CA THR A 140 -33.59 3.26 -16.11
C THR A 140 -33.67 3.72 -14.64
N ALA A 141 -33.53 2.79 -13.69
CA ALA A 141 -33.68 3.09 -12.27
C ALA A 141 -32.43 3.73 -11.65
N TYR A 142 -31.24 3.27 -12.03
CA TYR A 142 -29.97 3.61 -11.37
C TYR A 142 -28.85 4.07 -12.31
N GLY A 143 -29.09 4.25 -13.61
CA GLY A 143 -28.08 4.71 -14.57
C GLY A 143 -27.41 6.02 -14.15
N HIS A 144 -28.18 6.95 -13.57
CA HIS A 144 -27.64 8.20 -13.02
C HIS A 144 -26.65 7.98 -11.86
N VAL A 145 -26.90 7.01 -10.97
CA VAL A 145 -25.98 6.64 -9.87
C VAL A 145 -24.72 5.98 -10.43
N LEU A 146 -24.87 5.12 -11.43
CA LEU A 146 -23.76 4.46 -12.13
C LEU A 146 -22.86 5.49 -12.82
N ALA A 147 -23.45 6.53 -13.42
CA ALA A 147 -22.75 7.66 -14.02
C ALA A 147 -22.10 8.64 -13.00
N GLY A 148 -22.20 8.37 -11.69
CA GLY A 148 -21.58 9.18 -10.64
C GLY A 148 -22.49 10.26 -10.05
N GLY A 149 -23.79 10.22 -10.33
CA GLY A 149 -24.81 11.02 -9.63
C GLY A 149 -25.20 10.44 -8.26
N THR A 150 -26.02 11.18 -7.52
CA THR A 150 -26.57 10.78 -6.22
C THR A 150 -27.98 10.22 -6.35
N LEU A 151 -28.43 9.45 -5.35
CA LEU A 151 -29.80 8.95 -5.29
C LEU A 151 -30.85 10.06 -5.19
N SER A 152 -30.48 11.22 -4.60
CA SER A 152 -31.34 12.40 -4.49
C SER A 152 -31.30 13.31 -5.73
N GLY A 153 -30.31 13.13 -6.62
CA GLY A 153 -30.02 14.06 -7.72
C GLY A 153 -29.25 15.31 -7.31
N GLU A 154 -28.94 15.48 -6.02
CA GLU A 154 -28.19 16.63 -5.48
C GLU A 154 -26.96 16.19 -4.68
N GLY A 155 -25.90 17.01 -4.69
CA GLY A 155 -24.70 16.79 -3.89
C GLY A 155 -23.66 15.86 -4.52
N LYS A 156 -22.70 15.39 -3.69
CA LYS A 156 -21.68 14.41 -4.10
C LYS A 156 -22.10 13.01 -3.62
N PRO A 157 -21.83 11.95 -4.40
CA PRO A 157 -22.07 10.57 -3.98
C PRO A 157 -21.41 10.26 -2.64
N SER A 158 -22.08 9.43 -1.86
CA SER A 158 -21.63 8.98 -0.54
C SER A 158 -21.91 7.49 -0.35
N ASP A 159 -21.84 7.00 0.89
CA ASP A 159 -22.01 5.59 1.25
C ASP A 159 -23.29 4.93 0.69
N PRO A 160 -24.47 5.59 0.64
CA PRO A 160 -25.68 4.99 0.05
C PRO A 160 -25.53 4.64 -1.43
N GLU A 161 -24.94 5.53 -2.23
CA GLU A 161 -24.69 5.27 -3.66
C GLU A 161 -23.72 4.10 -3.86
N ALA A 162 -22.68 4.02 -3.03
CA ALA A 162 -21.73 2.91 -3.07
C ALA A 162 -22.40 1.56 -2.71
N LYS A 163 -23.32 1.54 -1.73
CA LYS A 163 -24.13 0.35 -1.41
C LYS A 163 -25.01 -0.08 -2.59
N VAL A 164 -25.68 0.85 -3.25
CA VAL A 164 -26.51 0.55 -4.43
C VAL A 164 -25.66 -0.08 -5.54
N LYS A 165 -24.48 0.48 -5.84
CA LYS A 165 -23.55 -0.10 -6.83
C LYS A 165 -23.14 -1.53 -6.46
N MET A 166 -22.84 -1.78 -5.19
CA MET A 166 -22.54 -3.13 -4.69
C MET A 166 -23.71 -4.10 -4.94
N HIS A 167 -24.95 -3.73 -4.57
CA HIS A 167 -26.11 -4.59 -4.78
C HIS A 167 -26.38 -4.85 -6.27
N LEU A 168 -26.17 -3.85 -7.14
CA LEU A 168 -26.29 -4.01 -8.58
C LEU A 168 -25.25 -5.00 -9.15
N ASN A 169 -24.00 -4.94 -8.68
CA ASN A 169 -22.97 -5.89 -9.11
C ASN A 169 -23.30 -7.34 -8.69
N ASN A 170 -23.83 -7.53 -7.48
CA ASN A 170 -24.30 -8.85 -7.03
C ASN A 170 -25.44 -9.37 -7.93
N MET A 171 -26.38 -8.50 -8.30
CA MET A 171 -27.47 -8.86 -9.22
C MET A 171 -26.98 -9.08 -10.66
N ASP A 172 -25.98 -8.33 -11.15
CA ASP A 172 -25.40 -8.57 -12.48
C ASP A 172 -24.83 -9.99 -12.60
N SER A 173 -24.10 -10.43 -11.58
CA SER A 173 -23.53 -11.78 -11.53
C SER A 173 -24.63 -12.85 -11.53
N ALA A 174 -25.69 -12.65 -10.74
CA ALA A 174 -26.82 -13.57 -10.67
C ALA A 174 -27.62 -13.60 -11.98
N ALA A 175 -27.83 -12.45 -12.64
CA ALA A 175 -28.51 -12.38 -13.93
C ALA A 175 -27.72 -13.09 -15.04
N GLN A 176 -26.39 -13.01 -15.02
CA GLN A 176 -25.53 -13.77 -15.92
C GLN A 176 -25.65 -15.28 -15.67
N SER A 177 -25.62 -15.71 -14.39
CA SER A 177 -25.81 -17.12 -14.02
C SER A 177 -27.17 -17.66 -14.50
N LEU A 178 -28.25 -16.89 -14.33
CA LEU A 178 -29.58 -17.24 -14.82
C LEU A 178 -29.62 -17.45 -16.35
N LYS A 179 -28.94 -16.58 -17.12
CA LYS A 179 -28.83 -16.69 -18.59
C LYS A 179 -28.01 -17.90 -19.05
N ALA A 180 -26.99 -18.29 -18.29
CA ALA A 180 -26.07 -19.37 -18.64
C ALA A 180 -26.62 -20.79 -18.36
N GLY A 181 -27.88 -20.91 -17.92
CA GLY A 181 -28.49 -22.21 -17.56
C GLY A 181 -28.58 -22.48 -16.06
N SER A 182 -28.25 -21.48 -15.22
CA SER A 182 -28.38 -21.46 -13.75
C SER A 182 -27.60 -22.54 -12.99
N SER A 183 -26.49 -22.11 -12.40
CA SER A 183 -25.82 -22.83 -11.32
C SER A 183 -25.90 -21.99 -10.04
N PHE A 184 -25.47 -22.54 -8.92
CA PHE A 184 -25.26 -21.71 -7.72
C PHE A 184 -24.15 -20.67 -7.92
N GLU A 185 -23.21 -20.95 -8.84
CA GLU A 185 -22.07 -20.09 -9.16
C GLU A 185 -22.52 -18.77 -9.78
N GLY A 186 -22.03 -17.66 -9.23
CA GLY A 186 -22.41 -16.30 -9.63
C GLY A 186 -23.68 -15.78 -8.94
N ALA A 187 -24.43 -16.64 -8.24
CA ALA A 187 -25.63 -16.28 -7.50
C ALA A 187 -25.46 -16.31 -5.97
N GLU A 188 -24.29 -16.71 -5.46
CA GLU A 188 -24.06 -16.90 -4.01
C GLU A 188 -24.37 -15.64 -3.20
N GLU A 189 -23.93 -14.47 -3.67
CA GLU A 189 -24.08 -13.20 -2.95
C GLU A 189 -25.53 -12.81 -2.68
N ILE A 190 -26.46 -13.23 -3.56
CA ILE A 190 -27.90 -12.99 -3.37
C ILE A 190 -28.56 -14.14 -2.60
N LEU A 191 -28.05 -15.38 -2.74
CA LEU A 191 -28.55 -16.56 -2.05
C LEU A 191 -28.25 -16.52 -0.56
N LEU A 192 -27.06 -16.08 -0.16
CA LEU A 192 -26.64 -16.01 1.24
C LEU A 192 -27.68 -15.31 2.14
N PRO A 193 -28.08 -14.03 1.90
CA PRO A 193 -29.10 -13.38 2.72
C PRO A 193 -30.50 -13.99 2.57
N TYR A 194 -30.83 -14.56 1.42
CA TYR A 194 -32.13 -15.19 1.18
C TYR A 194 -32.30 -16.47 1.98
N LEU A 195 -31.33 -17.39 1.90
CA LEU A 195 -31.33 -18.62 2.69
C LEU A 195 -31.34 -18.32 4.19
N ASP A 196 -30.59 -17.31 4.63
CA ASP A 196 -30.59 -16.85 6.03
C ASP A 196 -31.99 -16.44 6.49
N SER A 197 -32.72 -15.69 5.66
CA SER A 197 -34.09 -15.25 5.98
C SER A 197 -35.07 -16.41 6.18
N LEU A 198 -34.83 -17.54 5.50
CA LEU A 198 -35.71 -18.71 5.54
C LEU A 198 -35.33 -19.67 6.66
N TYR A 199 -34.03 -19.86 6.88
CA TYR A 199 -33.50 -21.02 7.59
C TYR A 199 -32.56 -20.68 8.75
N LYS A 200 -32.31 -19.41 9.08
CA LYS A 200 -31.42 -19.06 10.20
C LYS A 200 -31.75 -19.75 11.52
N GLU A 201 -33.03 -20.00 11.79
CA GLU A 201 -33.50 -20.62 13.05
C GLU A 201 -33.42 -22.15 13.05
N THR A 202 -33.16 -22.78 11.90
CA THR A 202 -33.12 -24.26 11.79
C THR A 202 -31.74 -24.85 12.08
N LEU A 203 -30.69 -24.02 12.13
CA LEU A 203 -29.35 -24.48 12.44
C LEU A 203 -29.19 -24.76 13.93
N ASP A 204 -28.71 -25.95 14.22
CA ASP A 204 -28.12 -26.24 15.53
C ASP A 204 -26.80 -25.47 15.66
N THR A 205 -26.74 -24.60 16.66
CA THR A 205 -25.59 -23.74 16.98
C THR A 205 -24.91 -24.14 18.29
N SER A 206 -25.26 -25.31 18.83
CA SER A 206 -24.54 -25.92 19.95
C SER A 206 -23.11 -26.31 19.55
N ASP A 207 -22.92 -26.73 18.29
CA ASP A 207 -21.60 -26.85 17.68
C ASP A 207 -21.09 -25.47 17.25
N GLN A 208 -20.21 -24.91 18.09
CA GLN A 208 -19.61 -23.59 17.86
C GLN A 208 -18.60 -23.60 16.70
N THR A 209 -18.23 -24.76 16.14
CA THR A 209 -17.24 -24.84 15.05
C THR A 209 -17.69 -24.14 13.77
N ILE A 210 -19.01 -24.01 13.57
CA ILE A 210 -19.60 -23.19 12.49
C ILE A 210 -19.03 -21.76 12.52
N PHE A 211 -18.85 -21.17 13.70
CA PHE A 211 -18.31 -19.82 13.89
C PHE A 211 -16.79 -19.85 14.02
N THR A 212 -16.25 -20.76 14.84
CA THR A 212 -14.81 -20.74 15.15
C THR A 212 -13.94 -21.08 13.95
N ASN A 213 -14.39 -21.94 13.01
CA ASN A 213 -13.64 -22.25 11.79
C ASN A 213 -13.37 -21.01 10.93
N LEU A 214 -14.40 -20.16 10.75
CA LEU A 214 -14.27 -18.88 10.05
C LEU A 214 -13.28 -17.97 10.77
N THR A 215 -13.47 -17.78 12.08
CA THR A 215 -12.64 -16.85 12.87
C THR A 215 -11.17 -17.27 12.90
N GLN A 216 -10.87 -18.56 13.10
CA GLN A 216 -9.50 -19.06 13.09
C GLN A 216 -8.82 -18.93 11.72
N ALA A 217 -9.57 -19.13 10.63
CA ALA A 217 -9.05 -18.91 9.28
C ALA A 217 -8.74 -17.43 9.03
N MET A 218 -9.63 -16.53 9.43
CA MET A 218 -9.43 -15.08 9.29
C MET A 218 -8.37 -14.53 10.24
N GLU A 219 -8.21 -15.12 11.43
CA GLU A 219 -7.13 -14.81 12.36
C GLU A 219 -5.77 -15.16 11.75
N ARG A 220 -5.64 -16.34 11.14
CA ARG A 220 -4.42 -16.74 10.40
C ARG A 220 -4.12 -15.74 9.28
N ALA A 221 -5.10 -15.46 8.42
CA ALA A 221 -4.94 -14.52 7.32
C ALA A 221 -4.53 -13.12 7.82
N PHE A 222 -5.11 -12.64 8.93
CA PHE A 222 -4.70 -11.38 9.54
C PHE A 222 -3.25 -11.40 10.00
N ARG A 223 -2.79 -12.47 10.66
CA ARG A 223 -1.40 -12.57 11.11
C ARG A 223 -0.44 -12.61 9.92
N ASP A 224 -0.77 -13.36 8.88
CA ASP A 224 0.03 -13.43 7.65
C ASP A 224 0.14 -12.05 7.00
N ASP A 225 -0.95 -11.27 6.97
CA ASP A 225 -0.94 -9.88 6.48
C ASP A 225 -0.06 -8.96 7.35
N MET A 226 -0.11 -9.11 8.68
CA MET A 226 0.71 -8.31 9.61
C MET A 226 2.19 -8.64 9.46
N GLU A 227 2.54 -9.92 9.32
CA GLU A 227 3.90 -10.39 9.07
C GLU A 227 4.42 -9.85 7.72
N ALA A 228 3.61 -9.92 6.66
CA ALA A 228 3.95 -9.35 5.35
C ALA A 228 4.22 -7.84 5.42
N LEU A 229 3.57 -7.12 6.34
CA LEU A 229 3.78 -5.69 6.62
C LEU A 229 4.89 -5.41 7.66
N ASN A 230 5.66 -6.42 8.05
CA ASN A 230 6.73 -6.34 9.06
C ASN A 230 6.25 -5.86 10.44
N VAL A 231 4.98 -6.06 10.78
CA VAL A 231 4.41 -5.71 12.09
C VAL A 231 4.86 -6.75 13.12
N LEU A 232 5.38 -6.30 14.26
CA LEU A 232 5.80 -7.20 15.33
C LEU A 232 4.58 -7.91 15.95
N PRO A 233 4.68 -9.21 16.26
CA PRO A 233 3.60 -9.92 16.95
C PRO A 233 3.37 -9.32 18.35
N PRO A 234 2.13 -9.35 18.87
CA PRO A 234 1.86 -9.01 20.26
C PRO A 234 2.59 -9.92 21.24
N ASP A 235 2.90 -9.41 22.44
CA ASP A 235 3.47 -10.21 23.54
C ASP A 235 2.43 -11.18 24.12
N ALA A 236 1.14 -10.82 24.04
CA ALA A 236 0.03 -11.72 24.33
C ALA A 236 -1.18 -11.45 23.41
N VAL A 237 -1.88 -12.52 23.06
CA VAL A 237 -3.15 -12.49 22.33
C VAL A 237 -4.28 -13.00 23.22
N THR A 238 -5.44 -12.36 23.17
CA THR A 238 -6.67 -12.81 23.86
C THR A 238 -7.80 -13.04 22.86
N ARG A 239 -8.68 -14.01 23.12
CA ARG A 239 -9.87 -14.29 22.30
C ARG A 239 -11.12 -14.22 23.14
N VAL A 240 -12.21 -13.70 22.59
CA VAL A 240 -13.45 -13.49 23.35
C VAL A 240 -14.03 -14.83 23.80
N THR A 241 -14.01 -15.84 22.91
CA THR A 241 -14.50 -17.20 23.22
C THR A 241 -13.81 -17.83 24.45
N GLU A 242 -12.54 -17.51 24.70
CA GLU A 242 -11.76 -17.98 25.84
C GLU A 242 -12.11 -17.24 27.15
N TYR A 243 -12.75 -16.07 27.06
CA TYR A 243 -13.00 -15.16 28.16
C TYR A 243 -14.47 -15.07 28.61
N VAL A 244 -15.41 -15.72 27.91
CA VAL A 244 -16.86 -15.61 28.21
C VAL A 244 -17.21 -15.84 29.69
N PRO A 245 -16.69 -16.87 30.40
CA PRO A 245 -16.98 -17.04 31.82
C PRO A 245 -16.54 -15.85 32.69
N ARG A 246 -15.37 -15.27 32.38
CA ARG A 246 -14.85 -14.08 33.09
C ARG A 246 -15.69 -12.84 32.77
N ILE A 247 -16.17 -12.72 31.54
CA ILE A 247 -17.09 -11.64 31.13
C ILE A 247 -18.36 -11.70 31.98
N VAL A 248 -18.96 -12.89 32.14
CA VAL A 248 -20.15 -13.06 32.99
C VAL A 248 -19.88 -12.59 34.42
N THR A 249 -18.78 -13.05 35.03
CA THR A 249 -18.40 -12.64 36.40
C THR A 249 -18.17 -11.13 36.51
N PHE A 250 -17.56 -10.51 35.50
CA PHE A 250 -17.33 -9.08 35.46
C PHE A 250 -18.66 -8.30 35.43
N VAL A 251 -19.58 -8.71 34.56
CA VAL A 251 -20.92 -8.10 34.45
C VAL A 251 -21.71 -8.24 35.75
N GLU A 252 -21.64 -9.39 36.44
CA GLU A 252 -22.25 -9.56 37.76
C GLU A 252 -21.74 -8.52 38.78
N GLN A 253 -20.43 -8.21 38.77
CA GLN A 253 -19.90 -7.17 39.66
C GLN A 253 -20.39 -5.77 39.28
N VAL A 254 -20.48 -5.44 37.99
CA VAL A 254 -21.02 -4.15 37.54
C VAL A 254 -22.49 -4.00 37.95
N ILE A 255 -23.29 -5.06 37.87
CA ILE A 255 -24.67 -5.10 38.40
C ILE A 255 -24.67 -4.89 39.91
N LYS A 256 -23.82 -5.62 40.66
CA LYS A 256 -23.73 -5.52 42.12
C LYS A 256 -23.38 -4.11 42.60
N LYS A 257 -22.58 -3.38 41.82
CA LYS A 257 -22.23 -1.97 42.07
C LYS A 257 -23.32 -0.97 41.65
N GLY A 258 -24.39 -1.43 41.01
CA GLY A 258 -25.53 -0.61 40.61
C GLY A 258 -25.36 0.11 39.27
N PHE A 259 -24.37 -0.28 38.46
CA PHE A 259 -24.08 0.34 37.15
C PHE A 259 -24.61 -0.46 35.95
N ALA A 260 -25.27 -1.59 36.19
CA ALA A 260 -25.93 -2.37 35.16
C ALA A 260 -27.24 -2.96 35.68
N TYR A 261 -28.12 -3.32 34.75
CA TYR A 261 -29.41 -3.95 35.06
C TYR A 261 -29.76 -5.00 34.01
N GLU A 262 -30.45 -6.04 34.47
CA GLU A 262 -31.03 -7.07 33.61
C GLU A 262 -32.40 -6.60 33.08
N ALA A 263 -32.68 -6.91 31.81
CA ALA A 263 -34.00 -6.81 31.22
C ALA A 263 -34.15 -7.83 30.09
N SER A 264 -35.18 -8.68 30.17
CA SER A 264 -35.58 -9.66 29.15
C SER A 264 -34.46 -10.63 28.74
N GLY A 265 -33.64 -11.07 29.69
CA GLY A 265 -32.50 -11.97 29.52
C GLY A 265 -31.23 -11.31 28.97
N SER A 266 -31.25 -9.99 28.79
CA SER A 266 -30.07 -9.19 28.42
C SER A 266 -29.65 -8.29 29.59
N VAL A 267 -28.41 -7.84 29.60
CA VAL A 267 -27.88 -6.91 30.62
C VAL A 267 -27.38 -5.66 29.94
N TYR A 268 -27.79 -4.50 30.46
CA TYR A 268 -27.42 -3.19 29.93
C TYR A 268 -26.67 -2.36 30.99
N PHE A 269 -25.75 -1.53 30.52
CA PHE A 269 -25.06 -0.53 31.33
C PHE A 269 -25.96 0.68 31.57
N ASP A 270 -26.07 1.13 32.83
CA ASP A 270 -26.90 2.29 33.23
C ASP A 270 -26.03 3.55 33.28
N ILE A 271 -25.98 4.29 32.17
CA ILE A 271 -25.13 5.48 32.05
C ILE A 271 -25.49 6.52 33.12
N ALA A 272 -26.79 6.71 33.41
CA ALA A 272 -27.19 7.70 34.39
C ALA A 272 -26.81 7.30 35.82
N ALA A 273 -26.81 6.00 36.16
CA ALA A 273 -26.31 5.55 37.45
C ALA A 273 -24.80 5.81 37.57
N PHE A 274 -24.04 5.54 36.50
CA PHE A 274 -22.61 5.81 36.43
C PHE A 274 -22.28 7.30 36.61
N GLU A 275 -23.01 8.18 35.91
CA GLU A 275 -22.85 9.63 36.03
C GLU A 275 -23.31 10.16 37.40
N LYS A 276 -24.40 9.62 37.95
CA LYS A 276 -24.88 9.99 39.29
C LYS A 276 -23.87 9.62 40.39
N ALA A 277 -23.06 8.59 40.18
CA ALA A 277 -21.98 8.22 41.09
C ALA A 277 -20.73 9.10 40.97
N GLY A 278 -20.76 10.14 40.12
CA GLY A 278 -19.67 11.13 39.97
C GLY A 278 -18.66 10.80 38.87
N ASN A 279 -18.93 9.80 38.02
CA ASN A 279 -18.09 9.49 36.87
C ASN A 279 -18.61 10.20 35.60
N THR A 280 -17.80 10.23 34.56
CA THR A 280 -18.06 10.94 33.31
C THR A 280 -18.16 9.95 32.16
N TYR A 281 -19.29 9.94 31.45
CA TYR A 281 -19.47 9.10 30.26
C TYR A 281 -19.21 9.88 28.96
N ALA A 282 -18.66 9.18 27.97
CA ALA A 282 -18.21 9.72 26.69
C ALA A 282 -17.09 10.76 26.82
N ARG A 283 -15.98 10.40 27.48
CA ARG A 283 -14.82 11.30 27.68
C ARG A 283 -13.98 11.49 26.42
N LEU A 284 -13.93 10.49 25.53
CA LEU A 284 -13.09 10.53 24.33
C LEU A 284 -13.76 11.32 23.21
N ARG A 285 -15.06 11.14 22.99
CA ARG A 285 -15.86 11.89 22.01
C ARG A 285 -17.16 12.43 22.62
N PRO A 286 -17.10 13.44 23.51
CA PRO A 286 -18.29 13.98 24.17
C PRO A 286 -19.36 14.48 23.19
N GLU A 287 -18.95 14.97 22.02
CA GLU A 287 -19.84 15.43 20.96
C GLU A 287 -20.65 14.30 20.31
N SER A 288 -20.14 13.07 20.34
CA SER A 288 -20.78 11.87 19.77
C SER A 288 -21.71 11.16 20.75
N LYS A 289 -21.75 11.58 22.02
CA LYS A 289 -22.54 10.93 23.10
C LYS A 289 -24.00 10.64 22.72
N ASN A 290 -24.62 11.49 21.90
CA ASN A 290 -26.03 11.37 21.48
C ASN A 290 -26.20 11.02 19.99
N ASP A 291 -25.13 10.60 19.31
CA ASP A 291 -25.20 10.15 17.92
C ASP A 291 -25.86 8.77 17.86
N LYS A 292 -27.13 8.75 17.44
CA LYS A 292 -27.93 7.52 17.34
C LYS A 292 -27.35 6.52 16.36
N SER A 293 -26.75 6.97 15.25
CA SER A 293 -26.20 6.08 14.24
C SER A 293 -25.01 5.32 14.80
N LEU A 294 -24.10 6.01 15.49
CA LEU A 294 -22.93 5.40 16.12
C LEU A 294 -23.32 4.47 17.27
N GLN A 295 -24.31 4.86 18.08
CA GLN A 295 -24.86 4.01 19.14
C GLN A 295 -25.48 2.72 18.58
N GLU A 296 -26.28 2.80 17.52
CA GLU A 296 -26.88 1.65 16.86
C GLU A 296 -25.83 0.74 16.20
N GLU A 297 -24.77 1.32 15.63
CA GLU A 297 -23.64 0.56 15.09
C GLU A 297 -22.92 -0.23 16.18
N GLY A 298 -22.65 0.38 17.34
CA GLY A 298 -22.03 -0.28 18.49
C GLY A 298 -22.85 -1.43 19.08
N GLU A 299 -24.18 -1.36 18.96
CA GLU A 299 -25.08 -2.45 19.40
C GLU A 299 -25.10 -3.65 18.44
N GLY A 300 -24.71 -3.47 17.19
CA GLY A 300 -24.73 -4.53 16.19
C GLY A 300 -26.12 -4.81 15.59
N SER A 301 -26.11 -5.34 14.37
CA SER A 301 -27.30 -5.51 13.54
C SER A 301 -28.34 -6.51 14.06
N LEU A 302 -27.94 -7.50 14.88
CA LEU A 302 -28.85 -8.52 15.43
C LEU A 302 -29.62 -8.01 16.66
N SER A 303 -29.19 -6.87 17.21
CA SER A 303 -29.70 -6.28 18.45
C SER A 303 -30.86 -5.29 18.26
N LYS A 304 -31.25 -4.95 17.03
CA LYS A 304 -32.28 -3.92 16.73
C LYS A 304 -33.68 -4.18 17.32
N THR A 305 -33.90 -5.38 17.83
CA THR A 305 -35.18 -5.85 18.42
C THR A 305 -35.05 -6.19 19.91
N LEU A 306 -33.91 -5.86 20.53
CA LEU A 306 -33.74 -6.04 21.97
C LEU A 306 -34.53 -4.97 22.71
N GLU A 307 -35.52 -5.41 23.47
CA GLU A 307 -36.41 -4.55 24.27
C GLU A 307 -35.90 -4.42 25.71
N GLY A 308 -36.41 -3.42 26.44
CA GLY A 308 -36.19 -3.30 27.89
C GLY A 308 -35.09 -2.34 28.33
N LYS A 309 -34.43 -1.63 27.40
CA LYS A 309 -33.53 -0.52 27.76
C LYS A 309 -34.32 0.56 28.50
N LYS A 310 -33.86 0.97 29.68
CA LYS A 310 -34.41 2.13 30.41
C LYS A 310 -34.25 3.42 29.62
N ARG A 311 -33.15 3.54 28.85
CA ARG A 311 -32.83 4.72 28.03
C ARG A 311 -32.20 4.30 26.70
N SER A 312 -32.37 5.11 25.67
CA SER A 312 -31.86 4.82 24.33
C SER A 312 -30.33 4.74 24.25
N GLY A 313 -29.62 5.50 25.10
CA GLY A 313 -28.15 5.52 25.12
C GLY A 313 -27.50 4.39 25.91
N ASP A 314 -28.26 3.69 26.77
CA ASP A 314 -27.74 2.55 27.54
C ASP A 314 -27.33 1.43 26.57
N PHE A 315 -26.19 0.77 26.84
CA PHE A 315 -25.61 -0.22 25.93
C PHE A 315 -25.51 -1.62 26.52
N ALA A 316 -25.57 -2.65 25.66
CA ALA A 316 -25.57 -4.04 26.10
C ALA A 316 -24.20 -4.51 26.60
N LEU A 317 -24.17 -5.09 27.79
CA LEU A 317 -23.05 -5.87 28.34
C LEU A 317 -23.20 -7.35 28.01
N TRP A 318 -24.43 -7.85 28.04
CA TRP A 318 -24.78 -9.23 27.70
C TRP A 318 -26.05 -9.23 26.86
N LYS A 319 -26.05 -9.99 25.78
CA LYS A 319 -27.17 -10.08 24.83
C LYS A 319 -27.78 -11.47 24.89
N ARG A 320 -29.08 -11.55 25.09
CA ARG A 320 -29.82 -12.81 24.93
C ARG A 320 -29.67 -13.32 23.50
N SER A 321 -29.24 -14.57 23.34
CA SER A 321 -29.09 -15.18 22.02
C SER A 321 -30.42 -15.70 21.49
N LYS A 322 -30.63 -15.54 20.19
CA LYS A 322 -31.80 -16.09 19.47
C LYS A 322 -31.44 -17.45 18.84
N PRO A 323 -32.43 -18.26 18.43
CA PRO A 323 -32.18 -19.45 17.62
C PRO A 323 -31.32 -19.10 16.39
N GLY A 324 -30.28 -19.90 16.13
CA GLY A 324 -29.32 -19.64 15.07
C GLY A 324 -28.19 -18.65 15.41
N GLU A 325 -28.06 -18.24 16.67
CA GLU A 325 -26.92 -17.46 17.19
C GLU A 325 -26.13 -18.31 18.19
N PRO A 326 -24.80 -18.11 18.31
CA PRO A 326 -24.02 -18.79 19.33
C PRO A 326 -24.48 -18.35 20.73
N CYS A 327 -24.42 -19.27 21.68
CA CYS A 327 -24.80 -18.98 23.06
C CYS A 327 -23.90 -19.65 24.09
N TRP A 328 -23.83 -19.02 25.26
CA TRP A 328 -23.14 -19.48 26.45
C TRP A 328 -24.09 -19.36 27.65
N PRO A 329 -23.94 -20.24 28.66
CA PRO A 329 -24.72 -20.15 29.89
C PRO A 329 -24.33 -18.90 30.69
N SER A 330 -25.34 -18.24 31.27
CA SER A 330 -25.15 -17.13 32.21
C SER A 330 -26.29 -17.10 33.25
N PRO A 331 -26.15 -16.35 34.36
CA PRO A 331 -27.22 -16.13 35.33
C PRO A 331 -28.50 -15.52 34.74
N TRP A 332 -28.41 -14.85 33.59
CA TRP A 332 -29.51 -14.18 32.92
C TRP A 332 -30.10 -15.00 31.76
N GLY A 333 -29.68 -16.26 31.64
CA GLY A 333 -30.05 -17.17 30.56
C GLY A 333 -28.98 -17.30 29.47
N ALA A 334 -29.27 -18.10 28.44
CA ALA A 334 -28.35 -18.32 27.33
C ALA A 334 -28.17 -17.05 26.50
N GLY A 335 -26.93 -16.64 26.28
CA GLY A 335 -26.62 -15.42 25.56
C GLY A 335 -25.17 -15.32 25.11
N ARG A 336 -24.76 -14.13 24.73
CA ARG A 336 -23.40 -13.81 24.26
C ARG A 336 -22.98 -12.42 24.77
N PRO A 337 -21.67 -12.14 24.85
CA PRO A 337 -21.18 -10.82 25.24
C PRO A 337 -21.62 -9.72 24.27
N GLY A 338 -21.74 -8.49 24.77
CA GLY A 338 -21.76 -7.29 23.93
C GLY A 338 -20.35 -6.90 23.49
N TRP A 339 -20.21 -6.29 22.31
CA TRP A 339 -18.91 -5.99 21.69
C TRP A 339 -17.91 -5.27 22.63
N HIS A 340 -18.38 -4.30 23.41
CA HIS A 340 -17.52 -3.48 24.25
C HIS A 340 -16.98 -4.21 25.49
N ILE A 341 -17.78 -5.10 26.11
CA ILE A 341 -17.41 -5.72 27.39
C ILE A 341 -16.22 -6.67 27.26
N GLU A 342 -15.99 -7.17 26.04
CA GLU A 342 -14.93 -8.11 25.71
C GLU A 342 -13.55 -7.49 26.03
N CYS A 343 -13.27 -6.32 25.46
CA CYS A 343 -12.00 -5.63 25.61
C CYS A 343 -11.77 -5.15 27.05
N SER A 344 -12.80 -4.61 27.71
CA SER A 344 -12.75 -4.24 29.14
C SER A 344 -12.24 -5.38 30.02
N VAL A 345 -12.78 -6.58 29.82
CA VAL A 345 -12.44 -7.76 30.63
C VAL A 345 -11.06 -8.29 30.26
N MET A 346 -10.78 -8.47 28.97
CA MET A 346 -9.51 -9.03 28.50
C MET A 346 -8.32 -8.12 28.85
N ALA A 347 -8.46 -6.80 28.65
CA ALA A 347 -7.41 -5.85 28.96
C ALA A 347 -7.17 -5.73 30.47
N SER A 348 -8.24 -5.66 31.28
CA SER A 348 -8.13 -5.61 32.74
C SER A 348 -7.51 -6.88 33.33
N ASP A 349 -7.82 -8.05 32.75
CA ASP A 349 -7.23 -9.33 33.16
C ASP A 349 -5.71 -9.39 32.89
N LYS A 350 -5.27 -8.89 31.73
CA LYS A 350 -3.86 -8.96 31.32
C LYS A 350 -3.00 -7.85 31.91
N LEU A 351 -3.54 -6.64 32.04
CA LEU A 351 -2.77 -5.44 32.39
C LEU A 351 -3.15 -4.85 33.75
N GLY A 352 -4.19 -5.38 34.41
CA GLY A 352 -4.64 -4.97 35.74
C GLY A 352 -5.64 -3.82 35.72
N ASP A 353 -5.78 -3.18 36.88
CA ASP A 353 -6.76 -2.11 37.13
C ASP A 353 -6.42 -0.79 36.45
N GLN A 354 -5.17 -0.60 36.02
CA GLN A 354 -4.71 0.58 35.31
C GLN A 354 -3.59 0.22 34.34
N MET A 355 -3.73 0.65 33.08
CA MET A 355 -2.71 0.51 32.02
C MET A 355 -2.21 1.87 31.51
N ASP A 356 -1.03 1.87 30.88
CA ASP A 356 -0.44 3.08 30.32
C ASP A 356 -1.13 3.51 29.04
N ILE A 357 -1.18 2.62 28.04
CA ILE A 357 -1.66 2.93 26.70
C ILE A 357 -2.81 2.00 26.32
N HIS A 358 -3.88 2.60 25.80
CA HIS A 358 -4.90 1.89 25.05
C HIS A 358 -5.03 2.49 23.64
N SER A 359 -5.06 1.66 22.59
CA SER A 359 -5.07 2.14 21.21
C SER A 359 -6.02 1.41 20.27
N GLY A 360 -6.38 2.08 19.18
CA GLY A 360 -7.17 1.53 18.08
C GLY A 360 -7.42 2.57 16.99
N GLY A 361 -8.22 2.23 15.98
CA GLY A 361 -8.67 3.20 14.98
C GLY A 361 -9.52 4.30 15.62
N ILE A 362 -9.53 5.50 15.04
CA ILE A 362 -10.33 6.64 15.56
C ILE A 362 -11.85 6.39 15.55
N ASP A 363 -12.34 5.47 14.73
CA ASP A 363 -13.71 4.94 14.77
C ASP A 363 -14.03 4.20 16.08
N LEU A 364 -13.03 3.62 16.74
CA LEU A 364 -13.23 2.94 18.02
C LEU A 364 -13.33 3.92 19.19
N ALA A 365 -12.94 5.19 19.02
CA ALA A 365 -13.03 6.17 20.10
C ALA A 365 -14.45 6.28 20.66
N PHE A 366 -15.46 6.24 19.79
CA PHE A 366 -16.86 6.17 20.19
C PHE A 366 -17.69 5.29 19.22
N PRO A 367 -18.58 4.42 19.74
CA PRO A 367 -18.87 4.24 21.16
C PRO A 367 -17.90 3.27 21.86
N HIS A 368 -17.02 2.57 21.13
CA HIS A 368 -16.33 1.38 21.66
C HIS A 368 -15.44 1.67 22.89
N HIS A 369 -14.41 2.49 22.76
CA HIS A 369 -13.50 2.79 23.86
C HIS A 369 -14.13 3.64 24.97
N ASP A 370 -15.08 4.52 24.63
CA ASP A 370 -15.86 5.26 25.65
C ASP A 370 -16.71 4.31 26.50
N ASN A 371 -17.27 3.24 25.89
CA ASN A 371 -17.99 2.19 26.60
C ASN A 371 -17.06 1.32 27.43
N GLU A 372 -15.89 0.96 26.89
CA GLU A 372 -14.89 0.17 27.63
C GLU A 372 -14.40 0.89 28.89
N LEU A 373 -14.16 2.19 28.73
CA LEU A 373 -13.76 3.05 29.83
C LEU A 373 -14.84 3.06 30.93
N ALA A 374 -16.10 3.29 30.54
CA ALA A 374 -17.22 3.30 31.49
C ALA A 374 -17.42 1.95 32.18
N GLN A 375 -17.32 0.84 31.45
CA GLN A 375 -17.43 -0.52 31.99
C GLN A 375 -16.31 -0.83 33.00
N SER A 376 -15.08 -0.51 32.65
CA SER A 376 -13.90 -0.80 33.46
C SER A 376 -13.83 0.08 34.69
N GLU A 377 -14.06 1.39 34.55
CA GLU A 377 -14.11 2.32 35.68
C GLU A 377 -15.31 2.02 36.59
N ALA A 378 -16.46 1.56 36.06
CA ALA A 378 -17.57 1.07 36.88
C ALA A 378 -17.19 -0.22 37.66
N TYR A 379 -16.49 -1.15 37.02
CA TYR A 379 -16.02 -2.37 37.68
C TYR A 379 -15.01 -2.07 38.79
N PHE A 380 -14.11 -1.11 38.61
CA PHE A 380 -13.13 -0.71 39.61
C PHE A 380 -13.62 0.39 40.58
N HIS A 381 -14.83 0.93 40.39
CA HIS A 381 -15.37 2.02 41.19
C HIS A 381 -15.35 1.74 42.71
N GLU A 382 -14.84 2.71 43.48
CA GLU A 382 -14.92 2.72 44.94
C GLU A 382 -15.60 4.03 45.38
N CYS A 383 -16.64 3.94 46.21
CA CYS A 383 -17.55 5.06 46.51
C CYS A 383 -16.88 6.32 47.07
N ASP A 384 -15.68 6.20 47.66
CA ASP A 384 -14.98 7.30 48.33
C ASP A 384 -13.67 7.73 47.64
N LYS A 385 -13.29 7.12 46.49
CA LYS A 385 -12.00 7.37 45.82
C LYS A 385 -12.09 8.21 44.53
N GLY A 386 -13.27 8.70 44.18
CA GLY A 386 -13.50 9.47 42.95
C GLY A 386 -13.49 8.61 41.68
N GLU A 387 -13.45 9.27 40.52
CA GLU A 387 -13.40 8.59 39.22
C GLU A 387 -12.08 7.79 39.08
N HIS A 388 -12.21 6.49 38.81
CA HIS A 388 -11.04 5.61 38.61
C HIS A 388 -10.34 5.96 37.30
N THR A 389 -9.01 5.78 37.22
CA THR A 389 -8.27 5.95 35.96
C THR A 389 -7.83 4.58 35.45
N TRP A 390 -8.61 4.00 34.54
CA TRP A 390 -8.30 2.71 33.94
C TRP A 390 -7.20 2.79 32.87
N VAL A 391 -7.18 3.88 32.09
CA VAL A 391 -6.19 4.11 31.03
C VAL A 391 -5.61 5.51 31.17
N LYS A 392 -4.28 5.64 31.12
CA LYS A 392 -3.61 6.94 31.20
C LYS A 392 -3.59 7.67 29.85
N TYR A 393 -3.34 6.94 28.76
CA TYR A 393 -3.18 7.50 27.42
C TYR A 393 -3.97 6.71 26.36
N PHE A 394 -4.87 7.38 25.65
CA PHE A 394 -5.53 6.81 24.47
C PHE A 394 -4.86 7.30 23.18
N LEU A 395 -4.38 6.35 22.38
CA LEU A 395 -3.80 6.62 21.06
C LEU A 395 -4.76 6.11 19.98
N HIS A 396 -5.42 7.04 19.28
CA HIS A 396 -6.31 6.71 18.17
C HIS A 396 -5.68 7.03 16.82
N MET A 397 -5.57 6.02 15.95
CA MET A 397 -5.00 6.18 14.62
C MET A 397 -6.04 6.80 13.67
N GLY A 398 -5.63 7.82 12.92
CA GLY A 398 -6.52 8.50 11.99
C GLY A 398 -6.96 7.62 10.82
N HIS A 399 -8.11 7.96 10.22
CA HIS A 399 -8.67 7.22 9.09
C HIS A 399 -7.78 7.22 7.86
N LEU A 400 -7.92 6.18 7.05
CA LEU A 400 -7.34 6.11 5.72
C LEU A 400 -8.42 6.35 4.66
N SER A 401 -8.18 7.31 3.77
CA SER A 401 -9.05 7.62 2.63
C SER A 401 -8.29 7.46 1.31
N ILE A 402 -8.98 7.03 0.25
CA ILE A 402 -8.46 6.99 -1.12
C ILE A 402 -9.45 7.75 -2.02
N LEU A 403 -8.96 8.77 -2.75
CA LEU A 403 -9.75 9.56 -3.70
C LEU A 403 -11.05 10.12 -3.11
N GLY A 404 -10.99 10.66 -1.90
CA GLY A 404 -12.14 11.30 -1.22
C GLY A 404 -13.25 10.37 -0.71
N SER A 405 -13.14 9.04 -0.85
CA SER A 405 -14.09 8.08 -0.26
C SER A 405 -13.49 7.35 0.95
N LYS A 406 -14.29 7.19 2.00
CA LYS A 406 -13.94 6.29 3.12
C LYS A 406 -13.89 4.86 2.58
N MET A 407 -12.78 4.16 2.80
CA MET A 407 -12.71 2.73 2.52
C MET A 407 -13.42 1.96 3.63
N SER A 408 -14.36 1.08 3.26
CA SER A 408 -14.99 0.18 4.24
C SER A 408 -15.45 -1.14 3.62
N LYS A 409 -15.49 -2.19 4.45
CA LYS A 409 -15.97 -3.52 4.04
C LYS A 409 -17.43 -3.51 3.58
N SER A 410 -18.27 -2.68 4.20
CA SER A 410 -19.71 -2.58 3.88
C SER A 410 -19.98 -1.96 2.50
N LEU A 411 -19.02 -1.23 1.92
CA LEU A 411 -19.13 -0.62 0.60
C LEU A 411 -18.44 -1.44 -0.50
N LYS A 412 -17.77 -2.55 -0.16
CA LYS A 412 -16.89 -3.34 -1.05
C LYS A 412 -15.93 -2.49 -1.90
N ASN A 413 -15.58 -1.29 -1.44
CA ASN A 413 -14.67 -0.34 -2.10
C ASN A 413 -13.27 -0.35 -1.47
N PHE A 414 -12.90 -1.44 -0.82
CA PHE A 414 -11.64 -1.59 -0.11
C PHE A 414 -10.66 -2.42 -0.94
N GLN A 415 -9.38 -2.06 -0.86
CA GLN A 415 -8.30 -2.91 -1.33
C GLN A 415 -7.80 -3.75 -0.15
N THR A 416 -7.73 -5.08 -0.32
CA THR A 416 -7.13 -5.95 0.70
C THR A 416 -5.63 -5.64 0.84
N ILE A 417 -5.04 -6.01 1.98
CA ILE A 417 -3.58 -5.87 2.15
C ILE A 417 -2.85 -6.75 1.11
N GLN A 418 -3.36 -7.95 0.86
CA GLN A 418 -2.81 -8.90 -0.11
C GLN A 418 -2.81 -8.33 -1.53
N ASP A 419 -3.95 -7.80 -1.98
CA ASP A 419 -4.06 -7.18 -3.31
C ASP A 419 -3.14 -5.96 -3.42
N ALA A 420 -3.07 -5.14 -2.38
CA ALA A 420 -2.21 -3.96 -2.34
C ALA A 420 -0.73 -4.35 -2.47
N LEU A 421 -0.29 -5.39 -1.76
CA LEU A 421 1.09 -5.90 -1.81
C LEU A 421 1.40 -6.64 -3.13
N ALA A 422 0.40 -7.27 -3.75
CA ALA A 422 0.56 -7.96 -5.02
C ALA A 422 0.64 -7.01 -6.23
N THR A 423 0.05 -5.81 -6.13
CA THR A 423 -0.16 -4.94 -7.30
C THR A 423 0.51 -3.57 -7.20
N THR A 424 0.51 -2.95 -6.02
CA THR A 424 0.71 -1.49 -5.91
C THR A 424 1.85 -1.11 -4.97
N TYR A 425 2.05 -1.83 -3.86
CA TYR A 425 2.98 -1.45 -2.80
C TYR A 425 3.94 -2.58 -2.46
N THR A 426 5.16 -2.22 -2.09
CA THR A 426 5.97 -3.11 -1.25
C THR A 426 5.63 -2.85 0.23
N SER A 427 5.96 -3.80 1.10
CA SER A 427 5.81 -3.64 2.56
C SER A 427 6.53 -2.37 3.08
N ARG A 428 7.77 -2.15 2.64
CA ARG A 428 8.55 -0.95 2.97
C ARG A 428 7.88 0.33 2.45
N ASN A 429 7.46 0.34 1.18
CA ASN A 429 6.86 1.51 0.57
C ASN A 429 5.58 1.92 1.30
N MET A 430 4.72 0.97 1.65
CA MET A 430 3.50 1.24 2.42
C MET A 430 3.81 1.85 3.80
N ARG A 431 4.85 1.36 4.49
CA ARG A 431 5.32 1.97 5.75
C ARG A 431 5.80 3.40 5.55
N ILE A 432 6.57 3.66 4.49
CA ILE A 432 7.06 5.01 4.15
C ILE A 432 5.89 5.97 3.94
N VAL A 433 4.86 5.56 3.20
CA VAL A 433 3.63 6.35 3.03
C VAL A 433 3.01 6.68 4.38
N PHE A 434 2.90 5.73 5.31
CA PHE A 434 2.31 5.99 6.61
C PHE A 434 3.17 6.90 7.52
N LEU A 435 4.49 6.84 7.41
CA LEU A 435 5.40 7.73 8.14
C LEU A 435 5.32 9.18 7.67
N MET A 436 4.86 9.42 6.43
CA MET A 436 4.70 10.76 5.84
C MET A 436 3.47 11.52 6.36
N GLY A 437 2.56 10.86 7.07
CA GLY A 437 1.42 11.49 7.72
C GLY A 437 1.45 11.31 9.23
N ARG A 438 0.97 12.30 9.99
CA ARG A 438 0.85 12.17 11.45
C ARG A 438 -0.04 10.98 11.81
N TRP A 439 0.38 10.16 12.77
CA TRP A 439 -0.30 8.90 13.09
C TRP A 439 -1.76 9.08 13.56
N ASN A 440 -2.05 10.20 14.24
CA ASN A 440 -3.35 10.53 14.82
C ASN A 440 -4.29 11.27 13.84
N ASP A 441 -3.77 11.76 12.71
CA ASP A 441 -4.54 12.52 11.72
C ASP A 441 -4.99 11.58 10.57
N GLY A 442 -6.09 11.95 9.92
CA GLY A 442 -6.54 11.25 8.71
C GLY A 442 -5.52 11.37 7.59
N VAL A 443 -5.24 10.26 6.90
CA VAL A 443 -4.32 10.22 5.75
C VAL A 443 -5.10 9.92 4.48
N GLU A 444 -4.92 10.79 3.49
CA GLU A 444 -5.38 10.55 2.13
C GLU A 444 -4.20 10.11 1.26
N ILE A 445 -4.23 8.88 0.75
CA ILE A 445 -3.17 8.41 -0.15
C ILE A 445 -3.42 8.94 -1.56
N SER A 446 -2.78 10.06 -1.88
CA SER A 446 -2.76 10.62 -3.24
C SER A 446 -1.64 10.01 -4.10
N PRO A 447 -1.75 10.08 -5.44
CA PRO A 447 -0.64 9.72 -6.34
C PRO A 447 0.65 10.49 -6.03
N ASP A 448 0.54 11.76 -5.62
CA ASP A 448 1.69 12.58 -5.26
C ASP A 448 2.36 12.10 -3.96
N MET A 449 1.57 11.69 -2.97
CA MET A 449 2.10 11.12 -1.72
C MET A 449 2.87 9.83 -1.98
N ARG A 450 2.37 8.97 -2.87
CA ARG A 450 3.10 7.76 -3.30
C ARG A 450 4.42 8.12 -3.99
N LYS A 451 4.37 9.05 -4.94
CA LYS A 451 5.60 9.50 -5.64
C LYS A 451 6.62 10.09 -4.67
N GLN A 452 6.18 10.80 -3.63
CA GLN A 452 7.07 11.28 -2.58
C GLN A 452 7.70 10.13 -1.80
N ALA A 453 6.93 9.10 -1.44
CA ALA A 453 7.43 7.89 -0.79
C ALA A 453 8.47 7.15 -1.66
N ASP A 454 8.18 6.96 -2.95
CA ASP A 454 9.09 6.32 -3.91
C ASP A 454 10.41 7.08 -4.03
N ASN A 455 10.34 8.41 -4.13
CA ASN A 455 11.53 9.27 -4.19
C ASN A 455 12.34 9.24 -2.89
N TRP A 456 11.66 9.19 -1.74
CA TRP A 456 12.32 9.08 -0.44
C TRP A 456 13.08 7.74 -0.34
N GLU A 457 12.42 6.63 -0.68
CA GLU A 457 13.03 5.29 -0.69
C GLU A 457 14.23 5.25 -1.65
N THR A 458 14.05 5.73 -2.88
CA THR A 458 15.10 5.76 -3.92
C THR A 458 16.31 6.60 -3.49
N THR A 459 16.09 7.71 -2.78
CA THR A 459 17.17 8.56 -2.27
C THR A 459 18.02 7.79 -1.25
N LEU A 460 17.40 7.02 -0.35
CA LEU A 460 18.13 6.21 0.62
C LEU A 460 18.80 4.99 -0.01
N ASP A 461 18.13 4.32 -0.96
CA ASP A 461 18.72 3.24 -1.77
C ASP A 461 20.04 3.72 -2.39
N ASN A 462 20.00 4.82 -3.12
CA ASN A 462 21.17 5.38 -3.79
C ASN A 462 22.27 5.78 -2.80
N PHE A 463 21.89 6.41 -1.69
CA PHE A 463 22.84 6.80 -0.64
C PHE A 463 23.58 5.59 -0.07
N PHE A 464 22.86 4.55 0.32
CA PHE A 464 23.46 3.34 0.88
C PHE A 464 24.32 2.59 -0.14
N THR A 465 23.85 2.43 -1.37
CA THR A 465 24.61 1.78 -2.45
C THR A 465 25.90 2.52 -2.75
N ASN A 466 25.86 3.86 -2.83
CA ASN A 466 27.04 4.68 -3.10
C ASN A 466 28.08 4.56 -1.97
N ILE A 467 27.66 4.57 -0.71
CA ILE A 467 28.58 4.46 0.42
C ILE A 467 29.20 3.08 0.51
N LYS A 468 28.41 2.01 0.36
CA LYS A 468 28.93 0.63 0.30
C LYS A 468 30.00 0.50 -0.79
N ALA A 469 29.72 1.04 -1.98
CA ALA A 469 30.65 1.02 -3.11
C ALA A 469 31.96 1.78 -2.79
N LYS A 470 31.87 2.99 -2.22
CA LYS A 470 33.03 3.80 -1.86
C LYS A 470 33.88 3.20 -0.74
N LEU A 471 33.25 2.60 0.27
CA LEU A 471 33.96 1.88 1.33
C LEU A 471 34.68 0.63 0.78
N SER A 472 34.06 -0.09 -0.15
CA SER A 472 34.69 -1.22 -0.83
C SER A 472 35.90 -0.79 -1.68
N GLU A 473 35.79 0.34 -2.40
CA GLU A 473 36.90 0.92 -3.18
C GLU A 473 38.08 1.29 -2.26
N ALA A 474 37.82 1.96 -1.13
CA ALA A 474 38.83 2.34 -0.16
C ALA A 474 39.50 1.11 0.51
N ALA A 475 38.72 0.08 0.83
CA ALA A 475 39.25 -1.17 1.39
C ALA A 475 40.14 -1.92 0.38
N GLY A 476 39.81 -1.89 -0.91
CA GLY A 476 40.62 -2.48 -1.98
C GLY A 476 41.91 -1.71 -2.31
N MET A 477 42.03 -0.44 -1.92
CA MET A 477 43.27 0.34 -2.04
C MET A 477 44.25 0.04 -0.89
N LEU A 478 43.77 -0.38 0.28
CA LEU A 478 44.61 -0.68 1.45
C LEU A 478 45.46 -1.96 1.31
N THR A 479 45.16 -2.82 0.33
CA THR A 479 45.99 -3.99 -0.02
C THR A 479 47.23 -3.61 -0.85
N ASP A 480 47.25 -2.43 -1.47
CA ASP A 480 48.43 -1.86 -2.16
C ASP A 480 49.09 -0.77 -1.30
N GLY A 481 49.87 -1.22 -0.30
CA GLY A 481 50.78 -0.34 0.44
C GLY A 481 50.14 0.46 1.57
N VAL A 482 50.46 0.04 2.79
CA VAL A 482 50.08 0.69 4.05
C VAL A 482 50.54 2.15 4.08
N LYS A 483 49.60 3.08 4.10
CA LYS A 483 49.75 4.39 4.76
C LYS A 483 48.58 4.63 5.68
N ASP A 484 48.83 4.42 6.98
CA ASP A 484 48.08 4.99 8.08
C ASP A 484 47.92 6.50 7.84
N LEU A 485 46.71 6.94 7.52
CA LEU A 485 46.39 8.36 7.52
C LEU A 485 45.90 8.72 8.92
N SER A 486 46.87 9.15 9.73
CA SER A 486 46.64 9.74 11.04
C SER A 486 45.71 10.96 10.92
N LEU A 487 44.68 10.96 11.76
CA LEU A 487 43.69 12.00 11.95
C LEU A 487 44.29 13.40 12.14
N ALA A 488 43.93 14.33 11.27
CA ALA A 488 43.82 15.74 11.61
C ALA A 488 42.33 16.09 11.66
N ALA A 489 41.81 16.32 12.87
CA ALA A 489 40.44 16.76 13.09
C ALA A 489 40.24 18.17 12.52
N THR A 490 39.59 18.26 11.36
CA THR A 490 39.07 19.54 10.85
C THR A 490 37.83 19.92 11.65
N LYS A 491 37.90 21.05 12.37
CA LYS A 491 36.77 21.66 13.07
C LYS A 491 35.77 22.22 12.05
N GLY A 492 34.52 21.77 12.14
CA GLY A 492 33.40 22.13 11.25
C GLY A 492 33.25 21.13 10.10
N GLY A 493 32.24 20.24 10.17
CA GLY A 493 32.02 19.20 9.16
C GLY A 493 30.85 18.27 9.49
N LEU A 494 30.64 17.26 8.65
CA LEU A 494 29.51 16.31 8.63
C LEU A 494 29.21 15.62 9.99
N PHE A 495 30.21 15.48 10.88
CA PHE A 495 29.98 14.96 12.24
C PHE A 495 29.11 15.87 13.12
N GLU A 496 29.25 17.20 13.00
CA GLU A 496 28.39 18.14 13.73
C GLU A 496 26.97 18.16 13.15
N GLU A 497 26.83 18.04 11.83
CA GLU A 497 25.53 17.87 11.16
C GLU A 497 24.84 16.58 11.62
N LEU A 498 25.58 15.47 11.72
CA LEU A 498 25.07 14.21 12.27
C LEU A 498 24.63 14.37 13.74
N LYS A 499 25.40 15.08 14.55
CA LYS A 499 25.05 15.34 15.96
C LYS A 499 23.79 16.19 16.09
N GLN A 500 23.64 17.21 15.24
CA GLN A 500 22.43 18.02 15.19
C GLN A 500 21.23 17.19 14.72
N ALA A 501 21.38 16.40 13.67
CA ALA A 501 20.31 15.51 13.18
C ALA A 501 19.85 14.50 14.23
N LYS A 502 20.78 13.92 15.01
CA LYS A 502 20.44 13.07 16.18
C LYS A 502 19.57 13.79 17.20
N THR A 503 19.91 15.04 17.51
CA THR A 503 19.17 15.88 18.45
C THR A 503 17.79 16.24 17.90
N ASP A 504 17.73 16.65 16.64
CA ASP A 504 16.48 17.05 15.98
C ASP A 504 15.51 15.87 15.83
N VAL A 505 16.00 14.67 15.48
CA VAL A 505 15.18 13.45 15.40
C VAL A 505 14.68 13.05 16.79
N ASP A 506 15.54 13.09 17.81
CA ASP A 506 15.09 12.81 19.19
C ASP A 506 14.01 13.80 19.63
N ALA A 507 14.15 15.09 19.31
CA ALA A 507 13.15 16.11 19.61
C ALA A 507 11.82 15.87 18.87
N ALA A 508 11.86 15.51 17.58
CA ALA A 508 10.68 15.18 16.79
C ALA A 508 9.95 13.95 17.37
N LEU A 509 10.68 12.87 17.67
CA LEU A 509 10.09 11.65 18.21
C LEU A 509 9.55 11.85 19.65
N ARG A 510 10.15 12.73 20.45
CA ARG A 510 9.61 13.12 21.77
C ARG A 510 8.32 13.92 21.66
N ASN A 511 8.10 14.61 20.55
CA ASN A 511 6.88 15.35 20.29
C ASN A 511 5.82 14.48 19.60
N SER A 512 5.21 13.59 20.38
CA SER A 512 4.13 12.72 19.92
C SER A 512 4.51 11.86 18.70
N PHE A 513 5.75 11.34 18.69
CA PHE A 513 6.26 10.45 17.66
C PHE A 513 6.18 11.07 16.25
N ASP A 514 6.64 12.31 16.08
CA ASP A 514 6.60 13.02 14.79
C ASP A 514 7.58 12.40 13.77
N THR A 515 7.10 11.36 13.09
CA THR A 515 7.86 10.62 12.07
C THR A 515 8.05 11.43 10.80
N PHE A 516 7.11 12.32 10.45
CA PHE A 516 7.21 13.15 9.26
C PHE A 516 8.42 14.07 9.35
N THR A 517 8.54 14.81 10.46
CA THR A 517 9.71 15.67 10.68
C THR A 517 11.01 14.86 10.76
N ALA A 518 11.00 13.70 11.41
CA ALA A 518 12.17 12.80 11.44
C ALA A 518 12.62 12.38 10.03
N MET A 519 11.69 12.02 9.14
CA MET A 519 12.01 11.68 7.74
C MET A 519 12.61 12.85 6.96
N GLN A 520 12.16 14.08 7.19
CA GLN A 520 12.73 15.27 6.55
C GLN A 520 14.15 15.56 7.04
N ILE A 521 14.42 15.37 8.34
CA ILE A 521 15.77 15.52 8.90
C ILE A 521 16.72 14.49 8.31
N ILE A 522 16.28 13.24 8.14
CA ILE A 522 17.06 12.17 7.49
C ILE A 522 17.42 12.57 6.05
N LEU A 523 16.45 13.03 5.25
CA LEU A 523 16.72 13.46 3.87
C LEU A 523 17.71 14.62 3.81
N ARG A 524 17.58 15.61 4.70
CA ARG A 524 18.52 16.73 4.79
C ARG A 524 19.94 16.21 5.06
N LEU A 525 20.11 15.36 6.06
CA LEU A 525 21.42 14.79 6.40
C LEU A 525 22.01 13.95 5.27
N VAL A 526 21.18 13.15 4.59
CA VAL A 526 21.61 12.33 3.44
C VAL A 526 22.06 13.21 2.28
N ARG A 527 21.35 14.32 2.01
CA ARG A 527 21.77 15.30 1.00
C ARG A 527 23.12 15.91 1.37
N ASP A 528 23.29 16.35 2.61
CA ASP A 528 24.51 17.01 3.07
C ASP A 528 25.70 16.02 3.04
N ALA A 529 25.49 14.76 3.42
CA ALA A 529 26.47 13.68 3.26
C ALA A 529 26.82 13.38 1.79
N ASN A 530 25.85 13.41 0.88
CA ASN A 530 26.11 13.25 -0.56
C ASN A 530 26.90 14.43 -1.14
N ILE A 531 26.68 15.67 -0.68
CA ILE A 531 27.48 16.83 -1.07
C ILE A 531 28.94 16.61 -0.61
N HIS A 532 29.13 16.23 0.66
CA HIS A 532 30.45 15.95 1.23
C HIS A 532 31.19 14.83 0.48
N MET A 533 30.47 13.79 0.05
CA MET A 533 31.04 12.65 -0.70
C MET A 533 31.49 13.03 -2.12
N ASN A 534 30.84 14.04 -2.73
CA ASN A 534 31.09 14.45 -4.12
C ASN A 534 31.94 15.72 -4.24
N ASP A 535 32.37 16.31 -3.12
CA ASP A 535 33.26 17.47 -3.14
C ASP A 535 34.62 17.06 -3.72
N ARG A 536 34.99 17.70 -4.84
CA ARG A 536 36.26 17.45 -5.54
C ARG A 536 37.42 18.28 -4.98
N ALA A 537 37.13 19.27 -4.13
CA ALA A 537 38.14 20.17 -3.56
C ALA A 537 38.79 19.62 -2.27
N ALA A 538 38.19 18.59 -1.65
CA ALA A 538 38.69 17.92 -0.46
C ALA A 538 38.61 16.41 -0.63
N GLU A 539 39.56 15.64 -0.08
CA GLU A 539 39.38 14.20 0.04
C GLU A 539 38.21 13.93 1.00
N PRO A 540 37.13 13.27 0.56
CA PRO A 540 35.96 13.09 1.39
C PRO A 540 36.29 12.25 2.63
N ASN A 541 35.97 12.75 3.81
CA ASN A 541 36.07 12.00 5.05
C ASN A 541 35.06 10.84 5.06
N LEU A 542 35.48 9.68 4.56
CA LEU A 542 34.65 8.48 4.45
C LEU A 542 34.14 8.00 5.81
N GLN A 543 34.90 8.20 6.90
CA GLN A 543 34.48 7.83 8.25
C GLN A 543 33.25 8.62 8.71
N ALA A 544 33.18 9.92 8.39
CA ALA A 544 32.03 10.76 8.72
C ALA A 544 30.78 10.33 7.93
N VAL A 545 30.96 10.04 6.64
CA VAL A 545 29.88 9.58 5.74
C VAL A 545 29.36 8.20 6.16
N GLU A 546 30.24 7.27 6.52
CA GLU A 546 29.87 5.96 7.06
C GLU A 546 29.08 6.11 8.37
N ALA A 547 29.52 6.98 9.28
CA ALA A 547 28.83 7.23 10.54
C ALA A 547 27.40 7.76 10.32
N VAL A 548 27.20 8.61 9.30
CA VAL A 548 25.86 9.04 8.87
C VAL A 548 25.06 7.84 8.38
N ALA A 549 25.59 7.05 7.45
CA ALA A 549 24.87 5.91 6.90
C ALA A 549 24.44 4.89 7.96
N ARG A 550 25.34 4.53 8.88
CA ARG A 550 25.00 3.61 10.00
C ARG A 550 23.93 4.20 10.91
N TRP A 551 23.99 5.49 11.20
CA TRP A 551 22.94 6.13 12.00
C TRP A 551 21.59 6.17 11.27
N VAL A 552 21.58 6.50 9.97
CA VAL A 552 20.36 6.44 9.15
C VAL A 552 19.81 5.02 9.12
N THR A 553 20.66 4.00 8.90
CA THR A 553 20.29 2.57 8.98
C THR A 553 19.61 2.22 10.29
N LYS A 554 20.15 2.70 11.42
CA LYS A 554 19.52 2.51 12.72
C LYS A 554 18.12 3.11 12.80
N ILE A 555 17.93 4.38 12.39
CA ILE A 555 16.62 5.04 12.50
C ILE A 555 15.58 4.40 11.57
N VAL A 556 15.95 4.06 10.34
CA VAL A 556 15.02 3.36 9.43
C VAL A 556 14.70 1.94 9.90
N GLY A 557 15.64 1.27 10.58
CA GLY A 557 15.41 0.01 11.29
C GLY A 557 14.42 0.17 12.45
N VAL A 558 14.52 1.24 13.25
CA VAL A 558 13.53 1.57 14.29
C VAL A 558 12.14 1.80 13.69
N PHE A 559 12.02 2.45 12.54
CA PHE A 559 10.74 2.57 11.82
C PHE A 559 10.29 1.28 11.13
N GLY A 560 11.07 0.20 11.23
CA GLY A 560 10.82 -1.11 10.63
C GLY A 560 10.71 -1.06 9.10
N LEU A 561 11.46 -0.16 8.46
CA LEU A 561 11.55 -0.08 7.00
C LEU A 561 12.39 -1.21 6.41
N ASP A 562 13.12 -1.95 7.24
CA ASP A 562 13.86 -3.13 6.82
C ASP A 562 13.39 -4.35 7.61
N ALA A 563 12.72 -5.28 6.94
CA ALA A 563 12.23 -6.52 7.54
C ALA A 563 13.37 -7.49 7.89
N GLY A 564 14.52 -7.38 7.23
CA GLY A 564 15.69 -8.21 7.53
C GLY A 564 16.55 -7.68 8.68
N ALA A 565 16.31 -6.46 9.15
CA ALA A 565 17.12 -5.82 10.17
C ALA A 565 16.55 -6.05 11.59
N ALA A 566 17.45 -6.29 12.55
CA ALA A 566 17.11 -6.45 13.96
C ALA A 566 17.85 -5.43 14.84
N PRO A 567 17.27 -5.02 16.00
CA PRO A 567 17.98 -4.24 17.01
C PRO A 567 19.29 -4.95 17.42
N PRO A 568 20.41 -4.24 17.65
CA PRO A 568 20.55 -2.78 17.73
C PRO A 568 20.69 -2.03 16.39
N TYR A 569 20.46 -2.70 15.25
CA TYR A 569 20.52 -2.14 13.88
C TYR A 569 21.92 -1.62 13.48
N GLU A 570 22.96 -2.43 13.69
CA GLU A 570 24.37 -2.06 13.47
C GLU A 570 24.86 -2.21 12.02
N GLY A 571 23.99 -2.65 11.11
CA GLY A 571 24.31 -2.82 9.69
C GLY A 571 24.60 -1.50 8.95
N LEU A 572 24.81 -1.62 7.64
CA LEU A 572 24.99 -0.49 6.73
C LEU A 572 24.03 -0.63 5.55
N GLY A 573 23.10 0.30 5.44
CA GLY A 573 22.02 0.28 4.45
C GLY A 573 20.98 -0.79 4.69
N TRP A 574 20.20 -1.09 3.65
CA TRP A 574 19.22 -2.18 3.68
C TRP A 574 19.93 -3.53 3.74
N THR A 575 19.34 -4.44 4.52
CA THR A 575 19.68 -5.87 4.52
C THR A 575 19.36 -6.41 3.14
N SER A 576 20.34 -7.03 2.49
CA SER A 576 20.15 -7.55 1.13
C SER A 576 19.22 -8.76 1.21
N ALA A 577 18.18 -8.84 0.36
CA ALA A 577 17.30 -10.01 0.31
C ALA A 577 18.09 -11.30 -0.01
N SER A 578 19.18 -11.17 -0.77
CA SER A 578 20.17 -12.21 -0.97
C SER A 578 20.95 -12.54 0.30
N SER A 579 21.33 -11.57 1.14
CA SER A 579 22.05 -11.84 2.41
C SER A 579 21.21 -12.59 3.46
N ALA A 580 19.88 -12.37 3.51
CA ALA A 580 19.00 -13.09 4.43
C ALA A 580 18.67 -14.53 3.95
N ALA A 581 18.45 -14.73 2.65
CA ALA A 581 18.26 -16.06 2.05
C ALA A 581 19.57 -16.86 1.92
N ALA A 582 20.71 -16.18 1.71
CA ALA A 582 22.03 -16.79 1.57
C ALA A 582 22.77 -16.99 2.90
N ALA A 583 22.25 -16.50 4.04
CA ALA A 583 22.82 -16.82 5.36
C ALA A 583 22.88 -18.34 5.64
N ASN A 584 22.06 -19.14 4.92
CA ASN A 584 22.05 -20.60 4.97
C ASN A 584 22.64 -21.27 3.71
N VAL A 585 23.20 -20.51 2.77
CA VAL A 585 23.83 -21.05 1.55
C VAL A 585 25.33 -21.12 1.77
N ASP A 586 25.92 -22.25 1.41
CA ASP A 586 27.36 -22.46 1.42
C ASP A 586 28.10 -21.35 0.60
N PRO A 587 29.19 -20.73 1.12
CA PRO A 587 29.93 -19.66 0.45
C PRO A 587 30.33 -19.98 -0.99
N GLN A 588 30.76 -21.21 -1.25
CA GLN A 588 31.20 -21.64 -2.59
C GLN A 588 30.04 -21.67 -3.58
N THR A 589 28.87 -22.12 -3.13
CA THR A 589 27.62 -22.08 -3.88
C THR A 589 27.18 -20.64 -4.16
N ALA A 590 27.31 -19.75 -3.17
CA ALA A 590 26.88 -18.35 -3.28
C ALA A 590 27.70 -17.56 -4.32
N VAL A 591 29.02 -17.82 -4.43
CA VAL A 591 29.90 -17.08 -5.37
C VAL A 591 29.97 -17.68 -6.77
N LYS A 592 29.49 -18.93 -6.96
CA LYS A 592 29.57 -19.68 -8.21
C LYS A 592 29.09 -18.90 -9.46
N PRO A 593 27.99 -18.13 -9.43
CA PRO A 593 27.57 -17.34 -10.59
C PRO A 593 28.62 -16.29 -11.01
N TYR A 594 29.23 -15.60 -10.04
CA TYR A 594 30.26 -14.58 -10.28
C TYR A 594 31.57 -15.20 -10.80
N ALA A 595 31.98 -16.33 -10.22
CA ALA A 595 33.16 -17.09 -10.68
C ALA A 595 32.98 -17.62 -12.12
N THR A 596 31.75 -18.03 -12.47
CA THR A 596 31.40 -18.49 -13.82
C THR A 596 31.51 -17.35 -14.83
N VAL A 597 31.00 -16.16 -14.49
CA VAL A 597 31.12 -14.95 -15.34
C VAL A 597 32.59 -14.57 -15.53
N PHE A 598 33.39 -14.55 -14.46
CA PHE A 598 34.82 -14.27 -14.55
C PHE A 598 35.53 -15.25 -15.49
N SER A 599 35.31 -16.57 -15.31
CA SER A 599 35.92 -17.62 -16.13
C SER A 599 35.53 -17.48 -17.61
N LYS A 600 34.26 -17.19 -17.90
CA LYS A 600 33.75 -16.96 -19.25
C LYS A 600 34.43 -15.74 -19.89
N VAL A 601 34.46 -14.62 -19.18
CA VAL A 601 35.08 -13.38 -19.67
C VAL A 601 36.57 -13.57 -19.91
N LYS A 602 37.28 -14.20 -18.97
CA LYS A 602 38.71 -14.50 -19.10
C LYS A 602 39.00 -15.29 -20.39
N GLY A 603 38.27 -16.38 -20.62
CA GLY A 603 38.46 -17.21 -21.82
C GLY A 603 38.16 -16.49 -23.14
N GLU A 604 37.16 -15.60 -23.17
CA GLU A 604 36.85 -14.79 -24.35
C GLU A 604 37.92 -13.72 -24.63
N VAL A 605 38.51 -13.14 -23.57
CA VAL A 605 39.61 -12.18 -23.71
C VAL A 605 40.89 -12.87 -24.18
N GLU A 606 41.20 -14.06 -23.66
CA GLU A 606 42.30 -14.89 -24.15
C GLU A 606 42.14 -15.24 -25.63
N ALA A 607 40.91 -15.55 -26.07
CA ALA A 607 40.59 -15.87 -27.45
C ALA A 607 40.80 -14.71 -28.44
N PHE A 608 40.82 -13.45 -27.96
CA PHE A 608 41.13 -12.30 -28.81
C PHE A 608 42.62 -12.20 -29.17
N GLY A 609 43.52 -12.90 -28.45
CA GLY A 609 44.95 -12.90 -28.75
C GLY A 609 45.60 -11.52 -28.70
N LEU A 610 45.14 -10.65 -27.79
CA LEU A 610 45.62 -9.27 -27.67
C LEU A 610 47.08 -9.24 -27.22
N SER A 611 47.94 -8.50 -27.92
CA SER A 611 49.36 -8.37 -27.59
C SER A 611 49.67 -7.31 -26.52
N ASP A 612 48.64 -6.63 -26.00
CA ASP A 612 48.81 -5.58 -25.00
C ASP A 612 49.30 -6.15 -23.66
N THR A 613 50.40 -5.59 -23.16
CA THR A 613 51.07 -6.08 -21.95
C THR A 613 50.22 -5.90 -20.69
N SER A 614 49.38 -4.86 -20.61
CA SER A 614 48.50 -4.66 -19.44
C SER A 614 47.43 -5.73 -19.35
N VAL A 615 46.81 -6.09 -20.49
CA VAL A 615 45.80 -7.15 -20.57
C VAL A 615 46.41 -8.50 -20.25
N GLN A 616 47.59 -8.83 -20.82
CA GLN A 616 48.29 -10.08 -20.53
C GLN A 616 48.66 -10.20 -19.05
N THR A 617 49.14 -9.11 -18.45
CA THR A 617 49.45 -9.07 -17.02
C THR A 617 48.20 -9.35 -16.17
N LEU A 618 47.05 -8.77 -16.50
CA LEU A 618 45.79 -9.02 -15.79
C LEU A 618 45.32 -10.48 -15.93
N LEU A 619 45.45 -11.08 -17.11
CA LEU A 619 45.07 -12.48 -17.35
C LEU A 619 45.93 -13.47 -16.54
N GLU A 620 47.22 -13.19 -16.41
CA GLU A 620 48.20 -14.04 -15.71
C GLU A 620 48.17 -13.85 -14.18
N GLN A 621 48.01 -12.60 -13.70
CA GLN A 621 48.23 -12.26 -12.29
C GLN A 621 46.95 -12.14 -11.45
N GLN A 622 45.75 -12.03 -12.05
CA GLN A 622 44.52 -12.03 -11.27
C GLN A 622 44.22 -13.43 -10.72
N ALA A 623 44.13 -13.53 -9.39
CA ALA A 623 43.77 -14.76 -8.66
C ALA A 623 42.60 -14.52 -7.67
N PRO A 624 41.39 -14.17 -8.16
CA PRO A 624 40.24 -13.88 -7.30
C PRO A 624 39.84 -15.06 -6.39
N GLU A 625 40.14 -16.31 -6.78
CA GLU A 625 39.91 -17.51 -5.97
C GLU A 625 40.73 -17.51 -4.67
N SER A 626 41.92 -16.91 -4.68
CA SER A 626 42.80 -16.84 -3.50
C SER A 626 42.23 -15.87 -2.47
N GLU A 627 41.84 -14.67 -2.90
CA GLU A 627 41.19 -13.66 -2.05
C GLU A 627 39.85 -14.18 -1.50
N PHE A 628 39.04 -14.87 -2.32
CA PHE A 628 37.82 -15.54 -1.85
C PHE A 628 38.13 -16.59 -0.76
N THR A 629 39.14 -17.43 -0.96
CA THR A 629 39.52 -18.47 0.02
C THR A 629 39.96 -17.86 1.36
N GLU A 630 40.62 -16.70 1.33
CA GLU A 630 41.00 -15.98 2.55
C GLU A 630 39.79 -15.41 3.29
N LEU A 631 38.84 -14.80 2.57
CA LEU A 631 37.59 -14.30 3.15
C LEU A 631 36.75 -15.42 3.76
N GLU A 632 36.65 -16.56 3.07
CA GLU A 632 35.96 -17.75 3.57
C GLU A 632 36.60 -18.27 4.86
N LYS A 633 37.95 -18.37 4.89
CA LYS A 633 38.69 -18.77 6.10
C LYS A 633 38.53 -17.79 7.25
N ALA A 634 38.38 -16.50 6.97
CA ALA A 634 38.09 -15.47 7.95
C ALA A 634 36.65 -15.52 8.49
N GLY A 635 35.81 -16.42 7.96
CA GLY A 635 34.43 -16.60 8.40
C GLY A 635 33.45 -15.61 7.80
N GLU A 636 33.81 -14.92 6.71
CA GLU A 636 32.90 -14.02 6.00
C GLU A 636 31.72 -14.80 5.41
N ARG A 637 30.51 -14.26 5.56
CA ARG A 637 29.26 -14.88 5.09
C ARG A 637 28.44 -13.96 4.21
N ASP A 638 28.79 -12.68 4.15
CA ASP A 638 28.14 -11.73 3.27
C ASP A 638 28.47 -12.05 1.81
N THR A 639 27.44 -12.37 1.02
CA THR A 639 27.60 -12.77 -0.39
C THR A 639 28.19 -11.65 -1.25
N GLU A 640 27.84 -10.39 -0.98
CA GLU A 640 28.38 -9.25 -1.73
C GLU A 640 29.90 -9.18 -1.51
N ARG A 641 30.37 -9.33 -0.27
CA ARG A 641 31.79 -9.37 0.07
C ARG A 641 32.52 -10.59 -0.50
N LEU A 642 31.92 -11.77 -0.42
CA LEU A 642 32.50 -13.00 -0.96
C LEU A 642 32.61 -12.96 -2.50
N ALA A 643 31.69 -12.26 -3.18
CA ALA A 643 31.67 -12.12 -4.63
C ALA A 643 32.62 -11.03 -5.16
N LEU A 644 33.01 -10.05 -4.33
CA LEU A 644 33.84 -8.91 -4.72
C LEU A 644 35.13 -9.29 -5.46
N PRO A 645 35.91 -10.31 -5.06
CA PRO A 645 37.14 -10.68 -5.78
C PRO A 645 36.89 -10.97 -7.27
N PHE A 646 35.88 -11.80 -7.57
CA PHE A 646 35.52 -12.17 -8.95
C PHE A 646 34.97 -10.99 -9.74
N ILE A 647 34.16 -10.14 -9.10
CA ILE A 647 33.58 -8.95 -9.74
C ILE A 647 34.67 -7.93 -10.06
N ARG A 648 35.58 -7.65 -9.12
CA ARG A 648 36.71 -6.73 -9.32
C ARG A 648 37.62 -7.22 -10.45
N ALA A 649 37.92 -8.52 -10.47
CA ALA A 649 38.72 -9.13 -11.52
C ALA A 649 38.09 -8.94 -12.91
N THR A 650 36.80 -9.26 -13.03
CA THR A 650 36.00 -9.07 -14.25
C THR A 650 35.93 -7.59 -14.67
N SER A 651 35.69 -6.68 -13.74
CA SER A 651 35.62 -5.24 -14.00
C SER A 651 36.95 -4.68 -14.49
N ARG A 652 38.07 -5.08 -13.88
CA ARG A 652 39.42 -4.65 -14.31
C ARG A 652 39.74 -5.10 -15.74
N LEU A 653 39.41 -6.34 -16.10
CA LEU A 653 39.57 -6.82 -17.48
C LEU A 653 38.76 -5.96 -18.46
N ARG A 654 37.49 -5.70 -18.15
CA ARG A 654 36.62 -4.85 -18.97
C ARG A 654 37.13 -3.40 -19.10
N ASP A 655 37.60 -2.81 -18.01
CA ASP A 655 38.12 -1.44 -18.02
C ASP A 655 39.41 -1.35 -18.86
N GLU A 656 40.30 -2.32 -18.75
CA GLU A 656 41.52 -2.39 -19.57
C GLU A 656 41.22 -2.62 -21.05
N LEU A 657 40.26 -3.49 -21.37
CA LEU A 657 39.77 -3.69 -22.74
C LEU A 657 39.25 -2.39 -23.38
N ARG A 658 38.58 -1.54 -22.60
CA ARG A 658 38.15 -0.23 -23.09
C ARG A 658 39.32 0.73 -23.25
N ALA A 659 40.27 0.73 -22.32
CA ALA A 659 41.45 1.58 -22.38
C ALA A 659 42.27 1.32 -23.65
N ILE A 660 42.50 0.05 -24.01
CA ILE A 660 43.25 -0.30 -25.24
C ILE A 660 42.51 0.13 -26.51
N VAL A 661 41.17 0.11 -26.52
CA VAL A 661 40.36 0.58 -27.67
C VAL A 661 40.46 2.10 -27.85
N SER A 662 40.63 2.82 -26.75
CA SER A 662 40.85 4.27 -26.73
C SER A 662 42.32 4.68 -26.90
N SER A 663 43.25 3.73 -26.83
CA SER A 663 44.70 3.95 -26.99
C SER A 663 45.11 4.15 -28.46
N ALA A 664 46.33 4.66 -28.68
CA ALA A 664 46.90 4.86 -30.02
C ALA A 664 47.30 3.54 -30.72
N THR A 665 47.10 2.39 -30.07
CA THR A 665 47.50 1.08 -30.57
C THR A 665 46.53 0.61 -31.67
N PRO A 666 47.01 0.26 -32.89
CA PRO A 666 46.13 -0.17 -33.98
C PRO A 666 45.52 -1.55 -33.70
N LEU A 667 44.23 -1.58 -33.35
CA LEU A 667 43.41 -2.81 -33.35
C LEU A 667 42.75 -3.00 -34.71
N GLU A 668 42.66 -4.26 -35.17
CA GLU A 668 41.86 -4.59 -36.35
C GLU A 668 40.39 -4.17 -36.15
N PRO A 669 39.70 -3.58 -37.14
CA PRO A 669 38.31 -3.09 -36.97
C PRO A 669 37.34 -4.13 -36.40
N LYS A 670 37.48 -5.40 -36.80
CA LYS A 670 36.65 -6.50 -36.29
C LYS A 670 36.94 -6.79 -34.81
N THR A 671 38.21 -6.86 -34.43
CA THR A 671 38.62 -7.05 -33.03
C THR A 671 38.15 -5.88 -32.16
N LYS A 672 38.28 -4.64 -32.65
CA LYS A 672 37.77 -3.45 -31.97
C LYS A 672 36.25 -3.54 -31.71
N GLN A 673 35.48 -3.96 -32.71
CA GLN A 673 34.03 -4.13 -32.56
C GLN A 673 33.68 -5.25 -31.56
N ALA A 674 34.40 -6.37 -31.61
CA ALA A 674 34.19 -7.49 -30.69
C ALA A 674 34.54 -7.13 -29.24
N VAL A 675 35.64 -6.39 -29.02
CA VAL A 675 36.06 -5.93 -27.68
C VAL A 675 35.03 -4.95 -27.09
N LEU A 676 34.52 -4.01 -27.89
CA LEU A 676 33.47 -3.09 -27.45
C LEU A 676 32.17 -3.85 -27.13
N ALA A 677 31.77 -4.79 -27.98
CA ALA A 677 30.59 -5.61 -27.74
C ALA A 677 30.71 -6.47 -26.47
N LEU A 678 31.89 -7.04 -26.21
CA LEU A 678 32.16 -7.77 -24.97
C LEU A 678 32.09 -6.83 -23.76
N SER A 679 32.71 -5.66 -23.84
CA SER A 679 32.72 -4.66 -22.75
C SER A 679 31.31 -4.19 -22.40
N ASP A 680 30.46 -4.00 -23.39
CA ASP A 680 29.04 -3.66 -23.22
C ASP A 680 28.26 -4.87 -22.65
N ARG A 681 28.51 -6.09 -23.13
CA ARG A 681 27.85 -7.30 -22.60
C ARG A 681 28.17 -7.54 -21.13
N ILE A 682 29.43 -7.35 -20.73
CA ILE A 682 29.86 -7.48 -19.32
C ILE A 682 29.10 -6.50 -18.43
N ARG A 683 29.03 -5.22 -18.84
CA ARG A 683 28.33 -4.18 -18.08
C ARG A 683 26.82 -4.41 -18.06
N ASP A 684 26.22 -4.59 -19.23
CA ASP A 684 24.76 -4.47 -19.43
C ASP A 684 24.00 -5.80 -19.23
N TYR A 685 24.72 -6.94 -19.19
CA TYR A 685 24.13 -8.27 -19.03
C TYR A 685 24.88 -9.14 -18.01
N ASP A 686 26.13 -9.54 -18.26
CA ASP A 686 26.78 -10.59 -17.46
C ASP A 686 26.84 -10.22 -15.95
N LEU A 687 27.14 -8.96 -15.61
CA LEU A 687 27.14 -8.47 -14.22
C LEU A 687 25.77 -7.94 -13.77
N THR A 688 25.04 -7.28 -14.67
CA THR A 688 23.69 -6.72 -14.40
C THR A 688 22.70 -7.82 -13.97
N ASP A 689 22.72 -8.97 -14.64
CA ASP A 689 21.84 -10.11 -14.35
C ASP A 689 22.18 -10.77 -13.00
N LEU A 690 23.39 -10.52 -12.46
CA LEU A 690 23.85 -10.95 -11.14
C LEU A 690 23.69 -9.87 -10.05
N GLY A 691 23.01 -8.76 -10.35
CA GLY A 691 22.79 -7.68 -9.40
C GLY A 691 24.00 -6.77 -9.19
N VAL A 692 24.86 -6.64 -10.20
CA VAL A 692 26.06 -5.80 -10.15
C VAL A 692 25.99 -4.74 -11.24
N GLN A 693 26.02 -3.48 -10.82
CA GLN A 693 26.11 -2.32 -11.71
C GLN A 693 27.54 -1.77 -11.69
N LEU A 694 28.09 -1.48 -12.88
CA LEU A 694 29.37 -0.80 -13.05
C LEU A 694 29.14 0.65 -13.48
N ASP A 695 29.63 1.59 -12.67
CA ASP A 695 29.62 3.01 -12.99
C ASP A 695 31.01 3.43 -13.47
N ASP A 696 31.09 3.83 -14.74
CA ASP A 696 32.33 4.30 -15.36
C ASP A 696 32.82 5.59 -14.68
N GLN A 697 34.09 5.63 -14.27
CA GLN A 697 34.74 6.81 -13.69
C GLN A 697 35.78 7.40 -14.65
N THR A 698 36.00 8.72 -14.61
CA THR A 698 37.08 9.37 -15.37
C THR A 698 38.41 9.10 -14.68
N ASP A 699 39.38 8.55 -15.40
CA ASP A 699 40.74 8.25 -14.93
C ASP A 699 40.82 7.35 -13.68
N LYS A 700 39.77 6.58 -13.39
CA LYS A 700 39.68 5.62 -12.28
C LYS A 700 38.97 4.34 -12.73
N PRO A 701 39.22 3.19 -12.05
CA PRO A 701 38.46 1.96 -12.29
C PRO A 701 36.96 2.18 -12.11
N SER A 702 36.14 1.35 -12.77
CA SER A 702 34.69 1.41 -12.62
C SER A 702 34.27 1.15 -11.18
N LEU A 703 33.31 1.94 -10.69
CA LEU A 703 32.77 1.78 -9.35
C LEU A 703 31.75 0.63 -9.34
N VAL A 704 32.00 -0.38 -8.51
CA VAL A 704 31.14 -1.56 -8.36
C VAL A 704 30.01 -1.26 -7.38
N LYS A 705 28.77 -1.43 -7.82
CA LYS A 705 27.56 -1.24 -7.01
C LYS A 705 26.72 -2.51 -6.99
N PHE A 706 26.33 -2.95 -5.80
CA PHE A 706 25.35 -4.02 -5.64
C PHE A 706 23.94 -3.42 -5.65
N VAL A 707 23.12 -3.89 -6.59
CA VAL A 707 21.73 -3.47 -6.77
C VAL A 707 20.92 -4.73 -7.07
N PRO A 708 19.72 -4.93 -6.49
CA PRO A 708 18.93 -6.12 -6.77
C PRO A 708 18.78 -6.37 -8.28
N ALA A 709 19.10 -7.59 -8.75
CA ALA A 709 19.09 -7.94 -10.17
C ALA A 709 17.75 -7.61 -10.85
N ALA A 710 16.63 -7.88 -10.16
CA ALA A 710 15.30 -7.54 -10.66
C ALA A 710 15.13 -6.04 -10.96
N LYS A 711 15.71 -5.13 -10.15
CA LYS A 711 15.67 -3.69 -10.41
C LYS A 711 16.49 -3.32 -11.64
N LEU A 712 17.69 -3.89 -11.78
CA LEU A 712 18.55 -3.63 -12.92
C LEU A 712 17.95 -4.15 -14.24
N ILE A 713 17.37 -5.36 -14.21
CA ILE A 713 16.68 -5.98 -15.35
C ILE A 713 15.46 -5.13 -15.75
N ALA A 714 14.62 -4.74 -14.79
CA ALA A 714 13.46 -3.89 -15.06
C ALA A 714 13.86 -2.54 -15.67
N ALA A 715 14.91 -1.89 -15.16
CA ALA A 715 15.43 -0.64 -15.72
C ALA A 715 15.95 -0.80 -17.15
N ARG A 716 16.61 -1.93 -17.46
CA ARG A 716 17.07 -2.27 -18.81
C ARG A 716 15.89 -2.47 -19.76
N GLU A 717 14.87 -3.21 -19.34
CA GLU A 717 13.65 -3.46 -20.12
C GLU A 717 12.84 -2.17 -20.35
N GLU A 718 12.70 -1.32 -19.34
CA GLU A 718 12.03 -0.02 -19.47
C GLU A 718 12.76 0.89 -20.46
N LYS A 719 14.09 0.97 -20.37
CA LYS A 719 14.91 1.73 -21.33
C LYS A 719 14.74 1.18 -22.75
N ALA A 720 14.71 -0.14 -22.93
CA ALA A 720 14.46 -0.77 -24.22
C ALA A 720 13.06 -0.46 -24.76
N ALA A 721 12.03 -0.51 -23.91
CA ALA A 721 10.65 -0.17 -24.24
C ALA A 721 10.52 1.32 -24.65
N LEU A 722 11.16 2.23 -23.93
CA LEU A 722 11.17 3.65 -24.24
C LEU A 722 11.86 3.94 -25.58
N LEU A 723 12.97 3.24 -25.88
CA LEU A 723 13.65 3.35 -27.16
C LEU A 723 12.80 2.81 -28.31
N ALA A 724 12.13 1.66 -28.10
CA ALA A 724 11.20 1.10 -29.05
C ALA A 724 10.00 2.04 -29.31
N GLU A 725 9.48 2.67 -28.26
CA GLU A 725 8.40 3.66 -28.36
C GLU A 725 8.85 4.90 -29.14
N LYS A 726 10.00 5.47 -28.82
CA LYS A 726 10.57 6.60 -29.57
C LYS A 726 10.81 6.24 -31.03
N ALA A 727 11.27 5.02 -31.32
CA ALA A 727 11.44 4.53 -32.69
C ALA A 727 10.10 4.42 -33.42
N ARG A 728 9.07 3.87 -32.76
CA ARG A 728 7.70 3.80 -33.29
C ARG A 728 7.13 5.19 -33.58
N GLN A 729 7.24 6.12 -32.63
CA GLN A 729 6.78 7.50 -32.81
C GLN A 729 7.52 8.21 -33.96
N LYS A 730 8.83 8.00 -34.10
CA LYS A 730 9.61 8.55 -35.21
C LYS A 730 9.15 7.99 -36.55
N GLU A 731 8.85 6.69 -36.62
CA GLU A 731 8.37 6.03 -37.83
C GLU A 731 6.93 6.43 -38.18
N GLU A 732 6.04 6.56 -37.20
CA GLU A 732 4.69 7.08 -37.37
C GLU A 732 4.70 8.54 -37.84
N ALA A 733 5.56 9.38 -37.25
CA ALA A 733 5.74 10.76 -37.69
C ALA A 733 6.29 10.85 -39.12
N ARG A 734 7.19 9.94 -39.52
CA ARG A 734 7.69 9.85 -40.90
C ARG A 734 6.54 9.52 -41.86
N LYS A 735 5.76 8.47 -41.58
CA LYS A 735 4.61 8.05 -42.40
C LYS A 735 3.53 9.14 -42.47
N ALA A 736 3.24 9.81 -41.37
CA ALA A 736 2.28 10.92 -41.32
C ALA A 736 2.74 12.10 -42.18
N ARG A 737 4.04 12.43 -42.15
CA ARG A 737 4.62 13.47 -43.00
C ARG A 737 4.58 13.10 -44.48
N GLU A 738 4.92 11.86 -44.82
CA GLU A 738 4.85 11.36 -46.21
C GLU A 738 3.42 11.44 -46.75
N LYS A 739 2.43 10.97 -45.98
CA LYS A 739 1.01 11.08 -46.35
C LYS A 739 0.55 12.53 -46.50
N ALA A 740 0.94 13.42 -45.58
CA ALA A 740 0.60 14.83 -45.64
C ALA A 740 1.23 15.53 -46.86
N ASP A 741 2.47 15.18 -47.20
CA ASP A 741 3.14 15.67 -48.40
C ASP A 741 2.44 15.13 -49.67
N GLU A 742 2.08 13.85 -49.73
CA GLU A 742 1.31 13.27 -50.83
C GLU A 742 -0.04 13.97 -51.04
N GLU A 743 -0.81 14.18 -49.97
CA GLU A 743 -2.08 14.91 -50.02
C GLU A 743 -1.89 16.38 -50.44
N LYS A 744 -0.84 17.04 -49.92
CA LYS A 744 -0.47 18.41 -50.32
C LYS A 744 -0.22 18.48 -51.82
N TRP A 745 0.60 17.57 -52.36
CA TRP A 745 0.96 17.58 -53.77
C TRP A 745 -0.18 17.11 -54.67
N ALA A 746 -1.02 16.17 -54.23
CA ALA A 746 -2.24 15.78 -54.95
C ALA A 746 -3.20 16.96 -55.11
N LYS A 747 -3.43 17.75 -54.05
CA LYS A 747 -4.23 18.98 -54.12
C LYS A 747 -3.57 20.05 -54.99
N ALA A 748 -2.24 20.14 -54.95
CA ALA A 748 -1.47 21.13 -55.71
C ALA A 748 -1.49 20.88 -57.22
N LYS A 749 -1.86 19.68 -57.71
CA LYS A 749 -1.98 19.39 -59.16
C LYS A 749 -3.09 20.19 -59.85
N VAL A 750 -4.13 20.55 -59.12
CA VAL A 750 -5.27 21.30 -59.68
C VAL A 750 -4.86 22.74 -59.91
N THR A 751 -5.02 23.24 -61.13
CA THR A 751 -4.74 24.65 -61.43
C THR A 751 -5.76 25.54 -60.69
N ALA A 752 -5.39 26.78 -60.38
CA ALA A 752 -6.34 27.71 -59.76
C ALA A 752 -7.59 27.96 -60.63
N GLN A 753 -7.45 27.85 -61.96
CA GLN A 753 -8.55 28.01 -62.93
C GLN A 753 -9.55 26.86 -62.88
N ASP A 754 -9.12 25.65 -62.51
CA ASP A 754 -9.95 24.45 -62.46
C ASP A 754 -10.50 24.15 -61.05
N LEU A 755 -10.02 24.87 -60.02
CA LEU A 755 -10.33 24.64 -58.61
C LEU A 755 -11.83 24.54 -58.32
N PHE A 756 -12.64 25.41 -58.94
CA PHE A 756 -14.09 25.50 -58.67
C PHE A 756 -14.96 24.89 -59.78
N ARG A 757 -14.37 24.36 -60.85
CA ARG A 757 -15.12 23.88 -62.04
C ARG A 757 -15.87 22.58 -61.80
N SER A 758 -15.44 21.79 -60.83
CA SER A 758 -16.07 20.53 -60.45
C SER A 758 -17.08 20.67 -59.30
N ASP A 759 -17.24 21.87 -58.71
CA ASP A 759 -18.20 22.10 -57.63
C ASP A 759 -19.59 22.38 -58.23
N ALA A 760 -20.54 21.47 -57.98
CA ALA A 760 -21.91 21.51 -58.47
C ALA A 760 -22.72 22.74 -57.99
N LYS A 761 -22.18 23.53 -57.06
CA LYS A 761 -22.78 24.77 -56.57
C LYS A 761 -22.67 25.94 -57.55
N TYR A 762 -21.80 25.85 -58.56
CA TYR A 762 -21.51 26.94 -59.48
C TYR A 762 -21.87 26.57 -60.91
N GLN A 763 -22.38 27.56 -61.66
CA GLN A 763 -22.88 27.34 -63.03
C GLN A 763 -22.08 28.12 -64.08
N GLU A 764 -21.53 29.27 -63.72
CA GLU A 764 -20.72 30.12 -64.61
C GLU A 764 -19.45 30.59 -63.88
N TRP A 765 -18.37 30.77 -64.63
CA TRP A 765 -17.06 31.21 -64.15
C TRP A 765 -16.49 32.31 -65.06
N ASP A 766 -15.62 33.15 -64.50
CA ASP A 766 -14.89 34.16 -65.27
C ASP A 766 -13.65 33.58 -66.00
N THR A 767 -12.89 34.44 -66.67
CA THR A 767 -11.67 34.06 -67.41
C THR A 767 -10.54 33.56 -66.51
N GLN A 768 -10.62 33.79 -65.20
CA GLN A 768 -9.66 33.31 -64.20
C GLN A 768 -10.15 32.02 -63.50
N GLY A 769 -11.36 31.55 -63.82
CA GLY A 769 -11.97 30.36 -63.22
C GLY A 769 -12.69 30.63 -61.88
N LEU A 770 -12.96 31.89 -61.53
CA LEU A 770 -13.74 32.23 -60.35
C LEU A 770 -15.24 32.16 -60.65
N PRO A 771 -16.06 31.52 -59.77
CA PRO A 771 -17.50 31.44 -59.96
C PRO A 771 -18.18 32.81 -59.99
N THR A 772 -19.02 33.03 -60.99
CA THR A 772 -19.83 34.25 -61.16
C THR A 772 -21.31 34.00 -60.85
N LYS A 773 -21.81 32.77 -61.06
CA LYS A 773 -23.19 32.36 -60.74
C LYS A 773 -23.26 31.06 -59.95
N LEU A 774 -24.25 31.00 -59.05
CA LEU A 774 -24.66 29.81 -58.32
C LEU A 774 -25.52 28.89 -59.20
N ALA A 775 -25.71 27.64 -58.78
CA ALA A 775 -26.50 26.63 -59.49
C ALA A 775 -27.98 27.00 -59.69
N ASP A 776 -28.51 27.94 -58.89
CA ASP A 776 -29.86 28.49 -59.01
C ASP A 776 -29.96 29.69 -59.96
N GLY A 777 -28.87 30.04 -60.65
CA GLY A 777 -28.78 31.15 -61.59
C GLY A 777 -28.51 32.53 -60.97
N ASN A 778 -28.46 32.63 -59.64
CA ASN A 778 -28.17 33.89 -58.94
C ASN A 778 -26.68 34.25 -59.00
N ALA A 779 -26.37 35.55 -58.97
CA ALA A 779 -24.99 36.02 -58.90
C ALA A 779 -24.35 35.68 -57.55
N VAL A 780 -23.08 35.25 -57.56
CA VAL A 780 -22.35 34.93 -56.33
C VAL A 780 -22.22 36.18 -55.44
N PRO A 781 -22.65 36.13 -54.16
CA PRO A 781 -22.57 37.28 -53.26
C PRO A 781 -21.13 37.82 -53.09
N LYS A 782 -20.96 39.15 -53.01
CA LYS A 782 -19.63 39.78 -52.88
C LYS A 782 -18.80 39.26 -51.70
N SER A 783 -19.43 38.91 -50.57
CA SER A 783 -18.76 38.34 -49.40
C SER A 783 -18.23 36.92 -49.65
N GLN A 784 -18.96 36.13 -50.45
CA GLN A 784 -18.55 34.79 -50.87
C GLN A 784 -17.47 34.87 -51.95
N LEU A 785 -17.59 35.80 -52.91
CA LEU A 785 -16.59 36.04 -53.93
C LEU A 785 -15.22 36.35 -53.30
N LYS A 786 -15.16 37.20 -52.27
CA LYS A 786 -13.92 37.49 -51.53
C LYS A 786 -13.28 36.27 -50.88
N LYS A 787 -14.08 35.31 -50.41
CA LYS A 787 -13.57 34.02 -49.88
C LYS A 787 -13.02 33.14 -51.00
N LEU A 788 -13.74 33.02 -52.11
CA LEU A 788 -13.33 32.25 -53.29
C LEU A 788 -12.05 32.80 -53.91
N THR A 789 -11.89 34.13 -54.00
CA THR A 789 -10.64 34.77 -54.45
C THR A 789 -9.47 34.40 -53.55
N LYS A 790 -9.65 34.38 -52.22
CA LYS A 790 -8.59 34.00 -51.29
C LYS A 790 -8.20 32.52 -51.41
N GLU A 791 -9.17 31.65 -51.65
CA GLU A 791 -8.94 30.22 -51.92
C GLU A 791 -8.21 30.01 -53.25
N TRP A 792 -8.61 30.75 -54.29
CA TRP A 792 -7.96 30.77 -55.59
C TRP A 792 -6.50 31.22 -55.50
N GLU A 793 -6.20 32.33 -54.80
CA GLU A 793 -4.83 32.82 -54.61
C GLU A 793 -3.96 31.81 -53.87
N LYS A 794 -4.52 31.16 -52.84
CA LYS A 794 -3.84 30.10 -52.10
C LYS A 794 -3.54 28.91 -52.99
N GLN A 795 -4.48 28.50 -53.83
CA GLN A 795 -4.29 27.39 -54.77
C GLN A 795 -3.28 27.74 -55.86
N LYS A 796 -3.30 28.96 -56.38
CA LYS A 796 -2.32 29.45 -57.35
C LYS A 796 -0.91 29.32 -56.80
N LYS A 797 -0.67 29.83 -55.59
CA LYS A 797 0.62 29.71 -54.91
C LYS A 797 1.02 28.25 -54.67
N LEU A 798 0.07 27.41 -54.25
CA LEU A 798 0.32 25.99 -54.00
C LEU A 798 0.69 25.23 -55.29
N HIS A 799 0.04 25.54 -56.41
CA HIS A 799 0.34 24.98 -57.73
C HIS A 799 1.68 25.48 -58.28
N GLU A 800 2.02 26.77 -58.07
CA GLU A 800 3.34 27.32 -58.40
C GLU A 800 4.47 26.61 -57.62
N GLU A 801 4.25 26.31 -56.33
CA GLU A 801 5.16 25.49 -55.52
C GLU A 801 5.32 24.07 -56.08
N TYR A 802 4.23 23.46 -56.57
CA TYR A 802 4.26 22.13 -57.21
C TYR A 802 5.06 22.14 -58.52
N LEU A 803 4.80 23.11 -59.40
CA LEU A 803 5.52 23.24 -60.67
C LEU A 803 7.01 23.51 -60.46
N THR A 804 7.36 24.27 -59.41
CA THR A 804 8.78 24.49 -59.03
C THR A 804 9.45 23.20 -58.59
N LYS A 805 8.72 22.30 -57.91
CA LYS A 805 9.27 21.04 -57.36
C LYS A 805 9.31 19.88 -58.37
N PHE A 806 8.30 19.76 -59.24
CA PHE A 806 8.13 18.61 -60.15
C PHE A 806 8.26 18.95 -61.64
N GLY A 807 8.33 20.23 -62.01
CA GLY A 807 8.49 20.72 -63.37
C GLY A 807 7.18 20.95 -64.15
N PRO A 808 7.23 21.58 -65.33
CA PRO A 808 6.04 22.04 -66.07
C PRO A 808 5.20 20.94 -66.75
N GLY A 809 5.62 19.67 -66.67
CA GLY A 809 4.99 18.53 -67.34
C GLY A 809 4.49 17.42 -66.41
N ALA A 810 4.32 17.74 -65.12
CA ALA A 810 3.99 16.79 -64.03
C ALA A 810 2.56 16.96 -63.49
#